data_AF-A0A916M327-F1
#
_entry.id   AF-A0A916M327-F1
#
_cell.length_a   1.000
_cell.length_b   1.000
_cell.length_c   1.000
_cell.angle_alpha   90.00
_cell.angle_beta   90.00
_cell.angle_gamma   90.00
#
_symmetry.space_group_name_H-M   'P 1'
#
loop_
_entity.id
_entity.type
_entity.pdbx_description
1 polymer ?
#
loop_
_entity_poly.entity_id
_entity_poly.type
_entity_poly.pdbx_seq_one_letter_code
_entity_poly.pdbx_strand_id
1 'polypeptide(L)'
;MAGIPAMGVRPSGAAVAIDASGIQAALLDDAAIARVDDWSRVDVPAPEHWRSLDEVLAEAPAGAPIVLVIHGGVASLKQLRAAKRLGRRGRRIVLWWPAEGAFDVLEGSDRLRDAVQRIAIRLYGELAPPLALCVLFVRRGLRELRRTRLRPRALASLGKRVAKKLLGNGAIAEDLIAVRRLVLERGLESVRALLAETLARAKAADLPPPGADGVRFPDRGVYVRLDWWNAITSGGSYGHTCYVAAELAKRSEGMSCLMAHPFPLLDELGVPQQRIEAPYASWGEADLAGASEACLPTLTAALRRLRPGFVYERLVVGNFAVARACQDLGIPYILEFNGSETSMMRSFGGRGYLLEGLYLAAEKAAFAQAALVTVVSHPIRKSLIEQGVPASKVVVIPNGVDPERYAPASPEVRSEIRAKIGFDADDFVIGFTGTFGGWHGIDDLAEILPRVCAREPRARFLLIGDGTFRHLVDEAVARHGLEARVRFTGRVPQQEGARLLAACDAFVSPHNSHMVDSRFFGSPTKVFEYMAVGSAIVASDLEQIGEVLRPALRPADVGADEVRVRDRRAVLCNPGDIDGFVTALVGLAKHREVASALGANARRAALADFTWERHVDRLARAFGGVGGNASWEPRPRDGEPEPVRPPEPVRVPAVSREPAPAARARIAEVEDGFVARRTDEAIAVRALREAARAGERVLEIGAGPWTDLVHVVAPGASLVRVDFSEESRAHARRSVAAEGLEVASVSCAPGSSMIPLEDGSFDFVYAIGGVPEGFSTSRLADEMWRLVRPGGRVLLRSNAQRSVHYWLDLFWRLGVRSALVDQVSMAEIAARDASRRAGGRVPRPRIQTRSRLRRILTRFEEVEIHSDAGSEEDRLRIRQRTILPRVPMLGWNLVVTARKPCAD
;
A
#
# COMPACT_ATOMS: atom_id res chain seq x y z
N MET A 1 -30.36 3.78 -44.67
CA MET A 1 -30.06 2.36 -44.39
C MET A 1 -29.52 2.32 -42.97
N ALA A 2 -30.23 1.73 -42.00
CA ALA A 2 -30.33 0.29 -41.78
C ALA A 2 -28.96 -0.31 -41.42
N GLY A 3 -28.71 -0.87 -40.23
CA GLY A 3 -29.61 -1.08 -39.09
C GLY A 3 -29.23 -2.39 -38.40
N ILE A 4 -28.58 -2.32 -37.24
CA ILE A 4 -27.95 -3.48 -36.60
C ILE A 4 -29.03 -4.44 -36.06
N PRO A 5 -29.12 -5.70 -36.55
CA PRO A 5 -30.00 -6.69 -35.97
C PRO A 5 -29.33 -7.29 -34.73
N ALA A 6 -29.94 -7.12 -33.56
CA ALA A 6 -29.52 -7.85 -32.37
C ALA A 6 -30.04 -9.29 -32.45
N MET A 7 -29.13 -10.28 -32.58
CA MET A 7 -29.45 -11.68 -32.29
C MET A 7 -28.79 -12.13 -31.00
N GLY A 8 -29.49 -11.89 -29.89
CA GLY A 8 -29.22 -12.59 -28.64
C GLY A 8 -29.87 -13.98 -28.68
N VAL A 9 -29.09 -15.02 -28.99
CA VAL A 9 -29.52 -16.41 -28.79
C VAL A 9 -28.92 -16.93 -27.49
N ARG A 10 -29.67 -16.78 -26.39
CA ARG A 10 -29.60 -17.81 -25.33
C ARG A 10 -30.11 -19.11 -25.96
N PRO A 11 -29.50 -20.27 -25.70
CA PRO A 11 -30.16 -21.55 -25.99
C PRO A 11 -31.53 -21.57 -25.29
N SER A 12 -32.60 -21.50 -26.08
CA SER A 12 -33.96 -21.69 -25.60
C SER A 12 -34.07 -23.09 -25.03
N GLY A 13 -34.62 -23.23 -23.82
CA GLY A 13 -34.63 -24.50 -23.10
C GLY A 13 -35.47 -25.56 -23.79
N ALA A 14 -34.84 -26.39 -24.64
CA ALA A 14 -35.24 -27.77 -24.79
C ALA A 14 -35.00 -28.46 -23.44
N ALA A 15 -36.06 -28.57 -22.64
CA ALA A 15 -36.00 -29.18 -21.32
C ALA A 15 -35.92 -30.71 -21.46
N VAL A 16 -34.72 -31.21 -21.78
CA VAL A 16 -34.38 -32.64 -21.68
C VAL A 16 -34.80 -33.13 -20.30
N ALA A 17 -35.66 -34.13 -20.23
CA ALA A 17 -36.15 -34.67 -18.97
C ALA A 17 -34.98 -35.31 -18.19
N ILE A 18 -34.56 -34.67 -17.09
CA ILE A 18 -33.47 -35.19 -16.26
C ILE A 18 -34.07 -36.07 -15.17
N ASP A 19 -33.82 -37.37 -15.26
CA ASP A 19 -34.23 -38.35 -14.25
C ASP A 19 -33.42 -38.28 -12.94
N ALA A 20 -33.69 -39.22 -12.03
CA ALA A 20 -33.04 -39.32 -10.73
C ALA A 20 -31.50 -39.51 -10.78
N SER A 21 -30.93 -39.94 -11.91
CA SER A 21 -29.47 -40.04 -12.08
C SER A 21 -28.81 -38.67 -12.05
N GLY A 22 -29.42 -37.68 -12.72
CA GLY A 22 -28.84 -36.35 -12.96
C GLY A 22 -27.68 -36.36 -13.94
N ILE A 23 -27.64 -37.31 -14.89
CA ILE A 23 -26.55 -37.48 -15.87
C ILE A 23 -27.12 -37.47 -17.28
N GLN A 24 -26.66 -36.53 -18.12
CA GLN A 24 -26.93 -36.57 -19.56
C GLN A 24 -25.94 -37.47 -20.30
N ALA A 25 -26.46 -38.20 -21.28
CA ALA A 25 -25.72 -39.16 -22.09
C ALA A 25 -26.27 -39.20 -23.53
N ALA A 26 -25.53 -39.87 -24.42
CA ALA A 26 -25.98 -40.19 -25.77
C ALA A 26 -25.42 -41.54 -26.24
N LEU A 27 -26.12 -42.15 -27.20
CA LEU A 27 -25.58 -43.23 -28.04
C LEU A 27 -24.87 -42.62 -29.25
N LEU A 28 -23.92 -43.38 -29.78
CA LEU A 28 -23.27 -43.13 -31.07
C LEU A 28 -23.97 -43.97 -32.13
N ASP A 29 -24.03 -43.47 -33.37
CA ASP A 29 -24.52 -44.28 -34.51
C ASP A 29 -23.52 -45.39 -34.88
N ASP A 30 -23.96 -46.38 -35.65
CA ASP A 30 -23.13 -47.55 -36.00
C ASP A 30 -21.88 -47.20 -36.82
N ALA A 31 -21.89 -46.11 -37.60
CA ALA A 31 -20.73 -45.65 -38.35
C ALA A 31 -19.73 -44.90 -37.45
N ALA A 32 -20.19 -44.24 -36.39
CA ALA A 32 -19.35 -43.74 -35.30
C ALA A 32 -18.80 -44.90 -34.44
N ILE A 33 -19.60 -45.93 -34.15
CA ILE A 33 -19.17 -47.14 -33.43
C ILE A 33 -18.04 -47.87 -34.18
N ALA A 34 -18.12 -47.97 -35.51
CA ALA A 34 -17.06 -48.54 -36.34
C ALA A 34 -15.75 -47.71 -36.35
N ARG A 35 -15.81 -46.42 -35.99
CA ARG A 35 -14.68 -45.48 -35.93
C ARG A 35 -14.15 -45.23 -34.51
N VAL A 36 -14.65 -45.97 -33.51
CA VAL A 36 -14.29 -45.86 -32.07
C VAL A 36 -12.78 -45.91 -31.77
N ASP A 37 -11.95 -46.52 -32.63
CA ASP A 37 -10.50 -46.58 -32.39
C ASP A 37 -9.74 -45.33 -32.91
N ASP A 38 -10.40 -44.45 -33.69
CA ASP A 38 -9.96 -43.08 -34.03
C ASP A 38 -11.07 -42.05 -33.75
N TRP A 39 -11.25 -41.73 -32.46
CA TRP A 39 -12.17 -40.71 -31.98
C TRP A 39 -11.94 -39.29 -32.54
N SER A 40 -10.84 -39.01 -33.24
CA SER A 40 -10.64 -37.70 -33.88
C SER A 40 -11.56 -37.48 -35.10
N ARG A 41 -12.22 -38.55 -35.56
CA ARG A 41 -13.09 -38.59 -36.75
C ARG A 41 -14.50 -39.13 -36.45
N VAL A 42 -14.93 -39.03 -35.20
CA VAL A 42 -16.26 -39.43 -34.74
C VAL A 42 -17.09 -38.18 -34.47
N ASP A 43 -18.14 -37.98 -35.28
CA ASP A 43 -19.15 -36.96 -35.03
C ASP A 43 -19.91 -37.30 -33.74
N VAL A 44 -20.02 -36.32 -32.84
CA VAL A 44 -20.65 -36.51 -31.53
C VAL A 44 -22.07 -35.92 -31.57
N PRO A 45 -23.11 -36.62 -31.06
CA PRO A 45 -24.49 -36.17 -31.19
C PRO A 45 -24.73 -34.75 -30.69
N ALA A 46 -25.44 -33.97 -31.49
CA ALA A 46 -25.82 -32.59 -31.19
C ALA A 46 -26.74 -32.49 -29.94
N PRO A 47 -26.81 -31.32 -29.26
CA PRO A 47 -27.43 -31.18 -27.94
C PRO A 47 -28.86 -31.73 -27.79
N GLU A 48 -29.66 -31.63 -28.84
CA GLU A 48 -31.03 -32.12 -28.95
C GLU A 48 -31.16 -33.66 -28.93
N HIS A 49 -30.06 -34.39 -29.10
CA HIS A 49 -30.00 -35.86 -29.00
C HIS A 49 -29.56 -36.37 -27.62
N TRP A 50 -29.24 -35.48 -26.67
CA TRP A 50 -28.82 -35.88 -25.33
C TRP A 50 -30.03 -36.23 -24.46
N ARG A 51 -29.96 -37.38 -23.79
CA ARG A 51 -31.03 -37.96 -22.96
C ARG A 51 -30.50 -38.36 -21.60
N SER A 52 -31.35 -38.89 -20.71
CA SER A 52 -30.88 -39.42 -19.44
C SER A 52 -29.95 -40.62 -19.64
N LEU A 53 -29.08 -40.89 -18.66
CA LEU A 53 -28.23 -42.07 -18.71
C LEU A 53 -29.03 -43.38 -18.62
N ASP A 54 -30.11 -43.43 -17.85
CA ASP A 54 -30.89 -44.66 -17.68
C ASP A 54 -31.83 -44.90 -18.89
N GLU A 55 -32.33 -43.84 -19.55
CA GLU A 55 -32.99 -43.91 -20.87
C GLU A 55 -32.02 -44.46 -21.94
N VAL A 56 -30.83 -43.88 -22.05
CA VAL A 56 -29.77 -44.33 -22.97
C VAL A 56 -29.40 -45.79 -22.72
N LEU A 57 -29.34 -46.23 -21.44
CA LEU A 57 -29.01 -47.61 -21.09
C LEU A 57 -30.13 -48.62 -21.39
N ALA A 58 -31.39 -48.18 -21.49
CA ALA A 58 -32.51 -49.06 -21.84
C ALA A 58 -32.51 -49.43 -23.33
N GLU A 59 -32.09 -48.50 -24.20
CA GLU A 59 -32.02 -48.71 -25.66
C GLU A 59 -30.65 -49.25 -26.13
N ALA A 60 -29.57 -49.00 -25.38
CA ALA A 60 -28.20 -49.34 -25.77
C ALA A 60 -27.98 -50.85 -26.03
N PRO A 61 -27.62 -51.28 -27.27
CA PRO A 61 -27.23 -52.67 -27.55
C PRO A 61 -26.12 -53.15 -26.60
N ALA A 62 -26.09 -54.44 -26.27
CA ALA A 62 -25.16 -54.98 -25.29
C ALA A 62 -23.69 -54.75 -25.71
N GLY A 63 -22.92 -54.04 -24.89
CA GLY A 63 -21.53 -53.67 -25.17
C GLY A 63 -21.33 -52.35 -25.94
N ALA A 64 -22.37 -51.78 -26.55
CA ALA A 64 -22.30 -50.51 -27.28
C ALA A 64 -21.69 -49.38 -26.43
N PRO A 65 -20.84 -48.51 -27.03
CA PRO A 65 -20.20 -47.40 -26.34
C PRO A 65 -21.22 -46.31 -25.98
N ILE A 66 -20.98 -45.61 -24.87
CA ILE A 66 -21.86 -44.56 -24.37
C ILE A 66 -21.05 -43.29 -24.11
N VAL A 67 -21.56 -42.15 -24.60
CA VAL A 67 -21.02 -40.82 -24.31
C VAL A 67 -21.71 -40.26 -23.07
N LEU A 68 -20.96 -39.79 -22.09
CA LEU A 68 -21.45 -39.00 -20.96
C LEU A 68 -21.07 -37.54 -21.15
N VAL A 69 -22.06 -36.65 -21.12
CA VAL A 69 -21.87 -35.21 -21.38
C VAL A 69 -21.47 -34.50 -20.08
N ILE A 70 -20.40 -33.70 -20.14
CA ILE A 70 -19.81 -32.99 -19.00
C ILE A 70 -19.92 -31.47 -19.22
N HIS A 71 -20.89 -30.84 -18.55
CA HIS A 71 -21.12 -29.40 -18.64
C HIS A 71 -20.18 -28.60 -17.74
N GLY A 72 -19.08 -28.12 -18.32
CA GLY A 72 -18.19 -27.13 -17.73
C GLY A 72 -17.27 -27.67 -16.64
N GLY A 73 -15.97 -27.75 -16.93
CA GLY A 73 -14.95 -27.97 -15.90
C GLY A 73 -14.64 -29.44 -15.62
N VAL A 74 -15.00 -29.98 -14.45
CA VAL A 74 -14.59 -31.35 -14.03
C VAL A 74 -15.81 -32.27 -13.88
N ALA A 75 -15.75 -33.42 -14.55
CA ALA A 75 -16.76 -34.48 -14.45
C ALA A 75 -17.09 -34.82 -12.99
N SER A 76 -18.38 -34.85 -12.66
CA SER A 76 -18.83 -35.01 -11.27
C SER A 76 -18.52 -36.41 -10.72
N LEU A 77 -18.45 -36.52 -9.40
CA LEU A 77 -18.35 -37.82 -8.71
C LEU A 77 -19.55 -38.75 -8.97
N LYS A 78 -20.68 -38.25 -9.49
CA LYS A 78 -21.77 -39.09 -10.02
C LYS A 78 -21.39 -39.68 -11.38
N GLN A 79 -21.09 -38.84 -12.38
CA GLN A 79 -20.67 -39.23 -13.73
C GLN A 79 -19.49 -40.22 -13.70
N LEU A 80 -18.44 -39.89 -12.96
CA LEU A 80 -17.24 -40.73 -12.82
C LEU A 80 -17.54 -42.12 -12.20
N ARG A 81 -18.49 -42.22 -11.27
CA ARG A 81 -18.94 -43.50 -10.69
C ARG A 81 -19.83 -44.29 -11.64
N ALA A 82 -20.68 -43.61 -12.41
CA ALA A 82 -21.50 -44.23 -13.44
C ALA A 82 -20.64 -44.81 -14.56
N ALA A 83 -19.72 -44.00 -15.13
CA ALA A 83 -18.74 -44.43 -16.12
C ALA A 83 -17.97 -45.67 -15.66
N LYS A 84 -17.41 -45.68 -14.45
CA LYS A 84 -16.69 -46.85 -13.93
C LYS A 84 -17.59 -48.06 -13.64
N ARG A 85 -18.88 -47.87 -13.35
CA ARG A 85 -19.85 -48.98 -13.20
C ARG A 85 -20.14 -49.64 -14.56
N LEU A 86 -20.25 -48.85 -15.61
CA LEU A 86 -20.55 -49.32 -16.98
C LEU A 86 -19.30 -49.90 -17.67
N GLY A 87 -18.13 -49.27 -17.51
CA GLY A 87 -16.84 -49.81 -17.96
C GLY A 87 -16.55 -51.20 -17.42
N ARG A 88 -16.86 -51.44 -16.13
CA ARG A 88 -16.77 -52.76 -15.50
C ARG A 88 -17.75 -53.81 -16.03
N ARG A 89 -18.73 -53.42 -16.85
CA ARG A 89 -19.67 -54.29 -17.57
C ARG A 89 -19.32 -54.42 -19.05
N GLY A 90 -18.08 -54.08 -19.44
CA GLY A 90 -17.57 -54.24 -20.81
C GLY A 90 -17.93 -53.13 -21.81
N ARG A 91 -18.77 -52.15 -21.43
CA ARG A 91 -19.08 -51.00 -22.31
C ARG A 91 -17.92 -50.00 -22.29
N ARG A 92 -17.43 -49.57 -23.46
CA ARG A 92 -16.48 -48.43 -23.54
C ARG A 92 -17.24 -47.13 -23.20
N ILE A 93 -16.68 -46.26 -22.36
CA ILE A 93 -17.33 -45.00 -21.97
C ILE A 93 -16.51 -43.80 -22.38
N VAL A 94 -17.11 -42.87 -23.12
CA VAL A 94 -16.52 -41.57 -23.45
C VAL A 94 -17.01 -40.54 -22.46
N LEU A 95 -16.12 -39.70 -21.94
CA LEU A 95 -16.48 -38.46 -21.26
C LEU A 95 -16.24 -37.31 -22.25
N TRP A 96 -17.28 -36.52 -22.54
CA TRP A 96 -17.19 -35.43 -23.53
C TRP A 96 -17.55 -34.08 -22.92
N TRP A 97 -16.75 -33.08 -23.26
CA TRP A 97 -16.87 -31.68 -22.85
C TRP A 97 -17.26 -30.84 -24.08
N PRO A 98 -18.56 -30.60 -24.33
CA PRO A 98 -19.02 -29.97 -25.57
C PRO A 98 -18.62 -28.49 -25.70
N ALA A 99 -18.50 -27.77 -24.58
CA ALA A 99 -18.07 -26.36 -24.61
C ALA A 99 -16.55 -26.19 -24.80
N GLU A 100 -15.77 -27.20 -24.42
CA GLU A 100 -14.31 -27.25 -24.53
C GLU A 100 -13.82 -28.04 -25.76
N GLY A 101 -14.73 -28.66 -26.54
CA GLY A 101 -14.41 -29.44 -27.74
C GLY A 101 -13.56 -30.70 -27.48
N ALA A 102 -13.61 -31.26 -26.27
CA ALA A 102 -12.63 -32.23 -25.79
C ALA A 102 -13.27 -33.51 -25.23
N PHE A 103 -12.55 -34.62 -25.27
CA PHE A 103 -12.99 -35.89 -24.68
C PHE A 103 -11.84 -36.69 -24.01
N ASP A 104 -12.21 -37.67 -23.19
CA ASP A 104 -11.32 -38.76 -22.78
C ASP A 104 -12.12 -40.08 -22.65
N VAL A 105 -11.43 -41.20 -22.81
CA VAL A 105 -12.04 -42.54 -22.80
C VAL A 105 -11.73 -43.27 -21.49
N LEU A 106 -12.74 -43.94 -20.93
CA LEU A 106 -12.66 -44.75 -19.73
C LEU A 106 -12.89 -46.23 -20.04
N GLU A 107 -11.86 -47.04 -19.78
CA GLU A 107 -11.93 -48.50 -19.83
C GLU A 107 -12.35 -49.11 -18.47
N GLY A 108 -12.85 -50.35 -18.49
CA GLY A 108 -13.23 -51.07 -17.26
C GLY A 108 -12.07 -51.38 -16.31
N SER A 109 -10.86 -51.46 -16.86
CA SER A 109 -9.56 -51.64 -16.18
C SER A 109 -9.17 -50.42 -15.32
N ASP A 110 -9.66 -49.23 -15.70
CA ASP A 110 -9.00 -47.98 -15.36
C ASP A 110 -9.13 -47.59 -13.87
N ARG A 111 -8.05 -47.08 -13.29
CA ARG A 111 -8.07 -46.56 -11.92
C ARG A 111 -8.64 -45.15 -11.96
N LEU A 112 -9.78 -44.94 -11.27
CA LEU A 112 -10.53 -43.68 -11.29
C LEU A 112 -9.66 -42.45 -10.93
N ARG A 113 -8.69 -42.63 -10.03
CA ARG A 113 -7.70 -41.60 -9.68
C ARG A 113 -6.83 -41.22 -10.87
N ASP A 114 -6.37 -42.22 -11.62
CA ASP A 114 -5.33 -42.08 -12.62
C ASP A 114 -5.97 -41.53 -13.91
N ALA A 115 -7.19 -41.97 -14.26
CA ALA A 115 -8.02 -41.31 -15.27
C ALA A 115 -8.36 -39.85 -14.92
N VAL A 116 -8.82 -39.55 -13.69
CA VAL A 116 -9.04 -38.15 -13.24
C VAL A 116 -7.74 -37.33 -13.31
N GLN A 117 -6.58 -37.95 -13.09
CA GLN A 117 -5.28 -37.30 -13.23
C GLN A 117 -4.90 -37.04 -14.70
N ARG A 118 -5.18 -37.98 -15.63
CA ARG A 118 -5.02 -37.76 -17.09
C ARG A 118 -5.95 -36.64 -17.57
N ILE A 119 -7.23 -36.69 -17.22
CA ILE A 119 -8.26 -35.68 -17.54
C ILE A 119 -7.84 -34.31 -17.01
N ALA A 120 -7.39 -34.22 -15.75
CA ALA A 120 -6.92 -32.96 -15.16
C ALA A 120 -5.67 -32.40 -15.88
N ILE A 121 -4.75 -33.25 -16.30
CA ILE A 121 -3.57 -32.84 -17.09
C ILE A 121 -3.98 -32.37 -18.49
N ARG A 122 -4.91 -33.08 -19.16
CA ARG A 122 -5.35 -32.76 -20.53
C ARG A 122 -6.23 -31.50 -20.61
N LEU A 123 -7.11 -31.27 -19.63
CA LEU A 123 -8.00 -30.10 -19.61
C LEU A 123 -7.37 -28.84 -18.99
N TYR A 124 -6.49 -28.97 -17.98
CA TYR A 124 -5.96 -27.82 -17.21
C TYR A 124 -4.44 -27.61 -17.35
N GLY A 125 -3.71 -28.53 -17.97
CA GLY A 125 -2.28 -28.42 -18.26
C GLY A 125 -1.42 -28.03 -17.05
N GLU A 126 -0.74 -26.89 -17.16
CA GLU A 126 0.24 -26.34 -16.21
C GLU A 126 -0.27 -26.12 -14.76
N LEU A 127 -1.57 -26.29 -14.47
CA LEU A 127 -2.16 -26.07 -13.15
C LEU A 127 -2.18 -27.30 -12.22
N ALA A 128 -1.92 -28.50 -12.72
CA ALA A 128 -1.93 -29.71 -11.88
C ALA A 128 -0.86 -29.73 -10.75
N PRO A 129 0.40 -29.30 -10.96
CA PRO A 129 1.43 -29.36 -9.92
C PRO A 129 1.19 -28.42 -8.71
N PRO A 130 0.79 -27.14 -8.86
CA PRO A 130 0.48 -26.27 -7.73
C PRO A 130 -0.63 -26.82 -6.82
N LEU A 131 -1.72 -27.35 -7.40
CA LEU A 131 -2.81 -27.98 -6.64
C LEU A 131 -2.33 -29.20 -5.85
N ALA A 132 -1.53 -30.08 -6.46
CA ALA A 132 -0.94 -31.23 -5.79
C ALA A 132 -0.01 -30.81 -4.62
N LEU A 133 0.83 -29.79 -4.82
CA LEU A 133 1.72 -29.25 -3.80
C LEU A 133 0.95 -28.65 -2.61
N CYS A 134 -0.09 -27.83 -2.87
CA CYS A 134 -0.94 -27.28 -1.81
C CYS A 134 -1.62 -28.39 -0.98
N VAL A 135 -2.16 -29.43 -1.61
CA VAL A 135 -2.76 -30.57 -0.89
C VAL A 135 -1.73 -31.35 -0.05
N LEU A 136 -0.50 -31.51 -0.56
CA LEU A 136 0.60 -32.16 0.17
C LEU A 136 1.14 -31.30 1.34
N PHE A 137 1.20 -29.98 1.19
CA PHE A 137 1.64 -29.07 2.25
C PHE A 137 0.57 -28.84 3.32
N VAL A 138 -0.73 -28.80 2.97
CA VAL A 138 -1.82 -28.88 3.97
C VAL A 138 -1.69 -30.18 4.77
N ARG A 139 -1.35 -31.31 4.13
CA ARG A 139 -1.01 -32.59 4.82
C ARG A 139 0.33 -32.58 5.58
N ARG A 140 1.15 -31.52 5.49
CA ARG A 140 2.38 -31.33 6.30
C ARG A 140 2.12 -30.37 7.47
N GLY A 141 1.41 -29.27 7.25
CA GLY A 141 0.90 -28.42 8.34
C GLY A 141 -0.02 -29.19 9.29
N LEU A 142 -0.91 -30.04 8.77
CA LEU A 142 -1.72 -30.98 9.56
C LEU A 142 -0.92 -32.13 10.21
N ARG A 143 0.40 -32.25 9.97
CA ARG A 143 1.30 -33.14 10.71
C ARG A 143 2.06 -32.41 11.81
N GLU A 144 2.47 -31.15 11.59
CA GLU A 144 2.96 -30.29 12.66
C GLU A 144 1.87 -30.05 13.72
N LEU A 145 0.65 -29.70 13.30
CA LEU A 145 -0.53 -29.54 14.17
C LEU A 145 -1.02 -30.84 14.85
N ARG A 146 -0.41 -32.01 14.55
CA ARG A 146 -0.64 -33.25 15.32
C ARG A 146 0.30 -33.38 16.52
N ARG A 147 1.42 -32.66 16.55
CA ARG A 147 2.31 -32.61 17.72
C ARG A 147 1.65 -31.83 18.89
N THR A 148 0.77 -30.87 18.57
CA THR A 148 0.08 -29.98 19.52
C THR A 148 -1.26 -30.51 20.06
N ARG A 149 -1.37 -31.82 20.31
CA ARG A 149 -2.46 -32.51 21.08
C ARG A 149 -3.93 -32.10 20.80
N LEU A 150 -4.33 -31.76 19.58
CA LEU A 150 -5.72 -31.43 19.23
C LEU A 150 -6.60 -32.65 18.85
N ARG A 151 -7.91 -32.60 19.16
CA ARG A 151 -8.89 -33.66 18.81
C ARG A 151 -9.03 -33.81 17.28
N PRO A 152 -8.78 -34.99 16.66
CA PRO A 152 -8.61 -35.10 15.20
C PRO A 152 -9.80 -34.75 14.30
N ARG A 153 -11.05 -34.86 14.79
CA ARG A 153 -12.26 -34.81 13.94
C ARG A 153 -12.54 -33.42 13.34
N ALA A 154 -12.26 -32.34 14.08
CA ALA A 154 -12.51 -30.97 13.61
C ALA A 154 -11.55 -30.55 12.47
N LEU A 155 -10.24 -30.77 12.65
CA LEU A 155 -9.22 -30.46 11.65
C LEU A 155 -9.43 -31.24 10.34
N ALA A 156 -9.89 -32.49 10.44
CA ALA A 156 -10.20 -33.32 9.27
C ALA A 156 -11.42 -32.83 8.47
N SER A 157 -12.39 -32.14 9.09
CA SER A 157 -13.51 -31.52 8.38
C SER A 157 -13.09 -30.22 7.69
N LEU A 158 -12.27 -29.40 8.35
CA LEU A 158 -11.79 -28.13 7.80
C LEU A 158 -10.92 -28.34 6.55
N GLY A 159 -9.95 -29.27 6.59
CA GLY A 159 -9.13 -29.62 5.43
C GLY A 159 -9.95 -30.19 4.26
N LYS A 160 -11.06 -30.88 4.54
CA LYS A 160 -12.02 -31.33 3.51
C LYS A 160 -12.85 -30.19 2.93
N ARG A 161 -13.26 -29.19 3.74
CA ARG A 161 -13.99 -28.01 3.27
C ARG A 161 -13.13 -27.14 2.35
N VAL A 162 -11.90 -26.83 2.76
CA VAL A 162 -10.93 -26.08 1.95
C VAL A 162 -10.65 -26.82 0.62
N ALA A 163 -10.38 -28.13 0.67
CA ALA A 163 -10.17 -28.92 -0.55
C ALA A 163 -11.42 -29.03 -1.45
N LYS A 164 -12.64 -28.93 -0.90
CA LYS A 164 -13.89 -28.92 -1.68
C LYS A 164 -14.17 -27.54 -2.31
N LYS A 165 -13.87 -26.44 -1.61
CA LYS A 165 -13.99 -25.06 -2.13
C LYS A 165 -12.88 -24.69 -3.11
N LEU A 166 -11.68 -25.26 -3.01
CA LEU A 166 -10.64 -25.13 -4.04
C LEU A 166 -11.04 -25.74 -5.41
N LEU A 167 -12.18 -26.46 -5.47
CA LEU A 167 -12.77 -27.04 -6.68
C LEU A 167 -14.08 -26.32 -7.10
N GLY A 168 -14.42 -25.17 -6.50
CA GLY A 168 -15.62 -24.39 -6.83
C GLY A 168 -15.50 -22.92 -6.44
N ASN A 169 -15.63 -22.02 -7.42
CA ASN A 169 -15.22 -20.61 -7.35
C ASN A 169 -15.67 -19.81 -6.11
N GLY A 170 -14.87 -18.79 -5.77
CA GLY A 170 -15.23 -17.68 -4.89
C GLY A 170 -14.70 -17.77 -3.47
N ALA A 171 -15.21 -18.72 -2.67
CA ALA A 171 -15.16 -18.66 -1.21
C ALA A 171 -13.82 -19.06 -0.54
N ILE A 172 -12.68 -18.75 -1.17
CA ILE A 172 -11.32 -19.12 -0.74
C ILE A 172 -10.77 -18.19 0.35
N ALA A 173 -11.06 -16.88 0.27
CA ALA A 173 -10.47 -15.88 1.17
C ALA A 173 -10.89 -16.09 2.64
N GLU A 174 -12.20 -16.25 2.90
CA GLU A 174 -12.74 -16.35 4.26
C GLU A 174 -12.21 -17.57 5.03
N ASP A 175 -12.14 -18.74 4.41
CA ASP A 175 -11.62 -19.96 5.08
C ASP A 175 -10.11 -19.85 5.35
N LEU A 176 -9.35 -19.15 4.49
CA LEU A 176 -7.94 -18.86 4.74
C LEU A 176 -7.78 -17.82 5.86
N ILE A 177 -8.60 -16.77 5.89
CA ILE A 177 -8.64 -15.78 6.98
C ILE A 177 -9.00 -16.46 8.30
N ALA A 178 -9.98 -17.37 8.33
CA ALA A 178 -10.36 -18.12 9.52
C ALA A 178 -9.23 -19.04 10.02
N VAL A 179 -8.53 -19.75 9.13
CA VAL A 179 -7.35 -20.55 9.50
C VAL A 179 -6.20 -19.66 9.96
N ARG A 180 -5.95 -18.52 9.31
CA ARG A 180 -4.92 -17.55 9.70
C ARG A 180 -5.21 -16.99 11.09
N ARG A 181 -6.43 -16.51 11.35
CA ARG A 181 -6.90 -16.06 12.67
C ARG A 181 -6.66 -17.14 13.73
N LEU A 182 -7.13 -18.37 13.52
CA LEU A 182 -6.94 -19.49 14.46
C LEU A 182 -5.47 -19.85 14.76
N VAL A 183 -4.55 -19.56 13.84
CA VAL A 183 -3.10 -19.75 14.06
C VAL A 183 -2.51 -18.59 14.86
N LEU A 184 -2.87 -17.33 14.54
CA LEU A 184 -2.40 -16.16 15.28
C LEU A 184 -2.95 -16.12 16.71
N GLU A 185 -4.23 -16.45 16.90
CA GLU A 185 -4.91 -16.44 18.21
C GLU A 185 -4.24 -17.38 19.22
N ARG A 186 -3.71 -18.51 18.75
CA ARG A 186 -2.98 -19.51 19.57
C ARG A 186 -1.53 -19.14 19.85
N GLY A 187 -0.92 -18.31 19.00
CA GLY A 187 0.41 -17.75 19.25
C GLY A 187 0.43 -16.65 20.31
N LEU A 188 -0.75 -16.23 20.80
CA LEU A 188 -0.94 -15.06 21.67
C LEU A 188 -1.71 -15.43 22.95
N GLU A 189 -1.71 -16.70 23.36
CA GLU A 189 -2.38 -17.16 24.59
C GLU A 189 -1.77 -16.52 25.85
N SER A 190 -0.44 -16.29 25.86
CA SER A 190 0.29 -15.58 26.93
C SER A 190 -0.06 -14.09 26.99
N VAL A 191 0.05 -13.39 25.86
CA VAL A 191 -0.38 -11.99 25.67
C VAL A 191 -1.82 -11.78 26.16
N ARG A 192 -2.74 -12.68 25.82
CA ARG A 192 -4.15 -12.64 26.26
C ARG A 192 -4.30 -12.80 27.76
N ALA A 193 -3.54 -13.71 28.39
CA ALA A 193 -3.56 -13.90 29.84
C ALA A 193 -3.01 -12.66 30.57
N LEU A 194 -1.87 -12.14 30.12
CA LEU A 194 -1.24 -10.93 30.68
C LEU A 194 -2.15 -9.69 30.54
N LEU A 195 -2.80 -9.52 29.39
CA LEU A 195 -3.75 -8.43 29.16
C LEU A 195 -5.02 -8.57 30.03
N ALA A 196 -5.58 -9.78 30.13
CA ALA A 196 -6.75 -10.04 30.97
C ALA A 196 -6.45 -9.82 32.46
N GLU A 197 -5.26 -10.22 32.92
CA GLU A 197 -4.77 -9.94 34.27
C GLU A 197 -4.59 -8.42 34.50
N THR A 198 -4.02 -7.70 33.53
CA THR A 198 -3.84 -6.24 33.57
C THR A 198 -5.17 -5.50 33.67
N LEU A 199 -6.20 -5.97 32.94
CA LEU A 199 -7.58 -5.48 33.04
C LEU A 199 -8.21 -5.79 34.40
N ALA A 200 -8.05 -7.02 34.90
CA ALA A 200 -8.64 -7.46 36.17
C ALA A 200 -8.00 -6.78 37.40
N ARG A 201 -6.71 -6.43 37.30
CA ARG A 201 -5.93 -5.71 38.34
C ARG A 201 -5.96 -4.18 38.15
N ALA A 202 -6.72 -3.65 37.19
CA ALA A 202 -6.70 -2.24 36.84
C ALA A 202 -7.09 -1.34 38.02
N LYS A 203 -6.10 -0.65 38.58
CA LYS A 203 -6.24 0.34 39.64
C LYS A 203 -5.24 1.45 39.39
N ALA A 204 -5.73 2.61 38.95
CA ALA A 204 -4.91 3.81 38.84
C ALA A 204 -4.27 4.16 40.19
N ALA A 205 -3.00 4.55 40.16
CA ALA A 205 -2.37 5.26 41.27
C ALA A 205 -2.83 6.72 41.25
N ASP A 206 -3.03 7.32 42.42
CA ASP A 206 -3.46 8.70 42.55
C ASP A 206 -2.38 9.66 42.01
N LEU A 207 -2.80 10.75 41.37
CA LEU A 207 -1.85 11.78 40.92
C LEU A 207 -1.30 12.53 42.15
N PRO A 208 0.00 12.84 42.21
CA PRO A 208 0.54 13.68 43.27
C PRO A 208 -0.01 15.11 43.14
N PRO A 209 -0.12 15.87 44.25
CA PRO A 209 -0.70 17.21 44.25
C PRO A 209 0.09 18.16 43.33
N PRO A 210 -0.55 19.17 42.73
CA PRO A 210 0.13 20.11 41.85
C PRO A 210 1.16 20.95 42.62
N GLY A 211 2.13 21.51 41.91
CA GLY A 211 2.98 22.56 42.46
C GLY A 211 2.17 23.78 42.93
N ALA A 212 2.76 24.60 43.80
CA ALA A 212 2.06 25.71 44.48
C ALA A 212 1.48 26.80 43.54
N ASP A 213 1.87 26.81 42.26
CA ASP A 213 1.31 27.69 41.22
C ASP A 213 0.13 27.08 40.43
N GLY A 214 -0.24 25.82 40.71
CA GLY A 214 -1.31 25.09 40.03
C GLY A 214 -1.01 24.70 38.58
N VAL A 215 0.21 24.92 38.09
CA VAL A 215 0.63 24.65 36.70
C VAL A 215 1.95 23.87 36.58
N ARG A 216 2.65 23.60 37.68
CA ARG A 216 3.78 22.66 37.75
C ARG A 216 3.36 21.25 38.16
N PHE A 217 4.08 20.28 37.61
CA PHE A 217 4.12 18.90 38.09
C PHE A 217 5.18 18.79 39.19
N PRO A 218 4.90 18.14 40.33
CA PRO A 218 5.79 18.12 41.49
C PRO A 218 7.03 17.24 41.32
N ASP A 219 6.96 16.25 40.43
CA ASP A 219 7.97 15.20 40.27
C ASP A 219 8.60 15.20 38.87
N ARG A 220 9.65 14.40 38.68
CA ARG A 220 10.18 14.02 37.36
C ARG A 220 9.18 13.13 36.61
N GLY A 221 8.91 13.49 35.35
CA GLY A 221 8.08 12.70 34.45
C GLY A 221 8.88 11.76 33.53
N VAL A 222 8.20 10.76 32.96
CA VAL A 222 8.68 9.99 31.80
C VAL A 222 7.63 9.97 30.68
N TYR A 223 8.01 10.38 29.47
CA TYR A 223 7.18 10.32 28.26
C TYR A 223 7.43 8.97 27.55
N VAL A 224 6.40 8.28 27.05
CA VAL A 224 6.56 6.96 26.42
C VAL A 224 5.84 6.90 25.07
N ARG A 225 6.53 6.37 24.04
CA ARG A 225 5.99 6.16 22.70
C ARG A 225 6.68 4.98 22.00
N LEU A 226 5.92 3.94 21.65
CA LEU A 226 6.46 2.64 21.22
C LEU A 226 6.02 2.20 19.80
N ASP A 227 5.94 3.12 18.84
CA ASP A 227 5.54 2.84 17.44
C ASP A 227 6.70 2.29 16.57
N TRP A 228 7.28 1.14 16.95
CA TRP A 228 8.42 0.52 16.23
C TRP A 228 8.18 0.29 14.73
N TRP A 229 6.94 0.06 14.31
CA TRP A 229 6.57 -0.14 12.90
C TRP A 229 6.57 1.14 12.06
N ASN A 230 6.64 2.31 12.70
CA ASN A 230 6.40 3.61 12.09
C ASN A 230 7.52 4.62 12.44
N ALA A 231 8.68 4.46 11.81
CA ALA A 231 9.82 5.37 11.97
C ALA A 231 9.53 6.75 11.31
N ILE A 232 8.77 7.61 12.00
CA ILE A 232 8.46 8.96 11.52
C ILE A 232 9.63 9.94 11.72
N THR A 233 9.84 10.80 10.74
CA THR A 233 10.95 11.78 10.70
C THR A 233 10.48 13.23 10.63
N SER A 234 9.22 13.48 10.29
CA SER A 234 8.57 14.81 10.33
C SER A 234 7.04 14.67 10.33
N GLY A 235 6.34 15.81 10.42
CA GLY A 235 4.89 15.92 10.39
C GLY A 235 4.24 15.95 11.79
N GLY A 236 2.93 16.16 11.83
CA GLY A 236 2.19 16.47 13.05
C GLY A 236 2.41 15.54 14.25
N SER A 237 2.50 14.22 14.02
CA SER A 237 2.75 13.26 15.10
C SER A 237 4.18 13.35 15.65
N TYR A 238 5.16 13.72 14.83
CA TYR A 238 6.55 13.95 15.24
C TYR A 238 6.63 15.23 16.06
N GLY A 239 6.16 16.35 15.49
CA GLY A 239 6.19 17.67 16.15
C GLY A 239 5.48 17.67 17.50
N HIS A 240 4.24 17.17 17.55
CA HIS A 240 3.46 17.06 18.81
C HIS A 240 4.24 16.35 19.92
N THR A 241 4.83 15.19 19.64
CA THR A 241 5.57 14.43 20.67
C THR A 241 6.79 15.21 21.15
N CYS A 242 7.48 15.93 20.27
CA CYS A 242 8.63 16.76 20.66
C CYS A 242 8.20 17.94 21.54
N TYR A 243 7.20 18.72 21.11
CA TYR A 243 6.79 19.92 21.84
C TYR A 243 6.04 19.62 23.14
N VAL A 244 5.18 18.61 23.20
CA VAL A 244 4.51 18.21 24.46
C VAL A 244 5.53 17.70 25.48
N ALA A 245 6.52 16.90 25.06
CA ALA A 245 7.58 16.45 25.96
C ALA A 245 8.45 17.61 26.47
N ALA A 246 8.78 18.59 25.63
CA ALA A 246 9.55 19.78 26.01
C ALA A 246 8.76 20.73 26.93
N GLU A 247 7.47 20.99 26.65
CA GLU A 247 6.62 21.84 27.49
C GLU A 247 6.26 21.17 28.83
N LEU A 248 6.23 19.83 28.89
CA LEU A 248 6.23 19.09 30.15
C LEU A 248 7.57 19.24 30.89
N ALA A 249 8.71 19.08 30.21
CA ALA A 249 10.04 19.21 30.82
C ALA A 249 10.28 20.59 31.48
N LYS A 250 9.69 21.66 30.92
CA LYS A 250 9.70 23.02 31.49
C LYS A 250 8.86 23.17 32.78
N ARG A 251 7.93 22.24 33.05
CA ARG A 251 6.94 22.31 34.14
C ARG A 251 7.11 21.21 35.20
N SER A 252 8.05 20.28 35.04
CA SER A 252 8.35 19.16 35.96
C SER A 252 9.78 19.22 36.48
N GLU A 253 10.20 18.30 37.36
CA GLU A 253 11.62 18.15 37.78
C GLU A 253 12.49 17.45 36.70
N GLY A 254 12.33 17.91 35.47
CA GLY A 254 12.82 17.26 34.25
C GLY A 254 11.87 16.19 33.71
N MET A 255 12.20 15.73 32.51
CA MET A 255 11.47 14.72 31.73
C MET A 255 12.49 13.74 31.13
N SER A 256 12.07 12.52 30.80
CA SER A 256 12.87 11.62 29.97
C SER A 256 11.96 10.80 29.04
N CYS A 257 12.31 10.68 27.77
CA CYS A 257 11.52 9.97 26.77
C CYS A 257 11.98 8.53 26.62
N LEU A 258 11.05 7.57 26.66
CA LEU A 258 11.26 6.16 26.29
C LEU A 258 10.63 5.91 24.91
N MET A 259 11.48 5.76 23.89
CA MET A 259 11.10 5.87 22.49
C MET A 259 11.42 4.59 21.69
N ALA A 260 10.55 4.18 20.77
CA ALA A 260 10.88 3.16 19.77
C ALA A 260 11.98 3.63 18.78
N HIS A 261 11.91 4.91 18.38
CA HIS A 261 12.84 5.57 17.47
C HIS A 261 13.22 6.94 18.04
N PRO A 262 14.50 7.32 18.07
CA PRO A 262 14.92 8.64 18.58
C PRO A 262 14.49 9.74 17.60
N PHE A 263 14.04 10.87 18.14
CA PHE A 263 13.65 12.05 17.36
C PHE A 263 14.69 13.17 17.58
N PRO A 264 15.46 13.60 16.56
CA PRO A 264 16.48 14.66 16.72
C PRO A 264 15.95 15.98 17.31
N LEU A 265 14.69 16.33 17.05
CA LEU A 265 14.06 17.52 17.62
C LEU A 265 13.88 17.44 19.16
N LEU A 266 13.87 16.25 19.78
CA LEU A 266 13.95 16.14 21.24
C LEU A 266 15.33 16.55 21.75
N ASP A 267 16.40 16.21 21.03
CA ASP A 267 17.78 16.59 21.38
C ASP A 267 17.98 18.11 21.15
N GLU A 268 17.46 18.66 20.04
CA GLU A 268 17.41 20.13 19.79
C GLU A 268 16.68 20.89 20.91
N LEU A 269 15.64 20.29 21.49
CA LEU A 269 14.85 20.87 22.60
C LEU A 269 15.41 20.51 23.99
N GLY A 270 16.54 19.81 24.07
CA GLY A 270 17.20 19.47 25.34
C GLY A 270 16.46 18.43 26.20
N VAL A 271 15.60 17.60 25.62
CA VAL A 271 14.80 16.57 26.31
C VAL A 271 15.48 15.20 26.17
N PRO A 272 16.05 14.61 27.26
CA PRO A 272 16.77 13.34 27.18
C PRO A 272 15.87 12.19 26.70
N GLN A 273 16.37 11.39 25.75
CA GLN A 273 15.67 10.22 25.24
C GLN A 273 16.51 8.93 25.33
N GLN A 274 15.85 7.83 25.70
CA GLN A 274 16.39 6.48 25.67
C GLN A 274 15.55 5.63 24.69
N ARG A 275 16.24 4.88 23.83
CA ARG A 275 15.59 3.92 22.93
C ARG A 275 15.18 2.65 23.68
N ILE A 276 13.97 2.17 23.41
CA ILE A 276 13.54 0.79 23.69
C ILE A 276 13.66 -0.01 22.40
N GLU A 277 14.57 -0.98 22.37
CA GLU A 277 14.84 -1.76 21.15
C GLU A 277 13.64 -2.56 20.66
N ALA A 278 13.58 -2.78 19.36
CA ALA A 278 12.48 -3.48 18.71
C ALA A 278 12.47 -4.98 19.10
N PRO A 279 11.39 -5.51 19.69
CA PRO A 279 11.32 -6.93 20.06
C PRO A 279 11.29 -7.87 18.84
N TYR A 280 10.93 -7.37 17.65
CA TYR A 280 10.78 -8.16 16.43
C TYR A 280 11.39 -7.46 15.20
N ALA A 281 11.89 -8.28 14.27
CA ALA A 281 12.41 -7.83 12.97
C ALA A 281 11.33 -7.72 11.86
N SER A 282 10.07 -7.99 12.21
CA SER A 282 8.89 -7.74 11.39
C SER A 282 7.78 -7.13 12.23
N TRP A 283 6.82 -6.50 11.55
CA TRP A 283 5.70 -5.79 12.17
C TRP A 283 4.38 -6.20 11.51
N GLY A 284 4.09 -7.50 11.56
CA GLY A 284 2.76 -8.04 11.29
C GLY A 284 1.84 -7.90 12.51
N GLU A 285 0.56 -8.23 12.32
CA GLU A 285 -0.47 -8.04 13.37
C GLU A 285 -0.16 -8.80 14.69
N ALA A 286 0.41 -10.00 14.60
CA ALA A 286 0.83 -10.75 15.78
C ALA A 286 2.10 -10.19 16.44
N ASP A 287 2.98 -9.55 15.66
CA ASP A 287 4.19 -8.89 16.16
C ASP A 287 3.77 -7.64 16.96
N LEU A 288 2.81 -6.85 16.44
CA LEU A 288 2.19 -5.72 17.16
C LEU A 288 1.53 -6.17 18.47
N ALA A 289 0.79 -7.28 18.46
CA ALA A 289 0.14 -7.83 19.65
C ALA A 289 1.15 -8.35 20.69
N GLY A 290 2.20 -9.05 20.25
CA GLY A 290 3.23 -9.61 21.12
C GLY A 290 4.18 -8.58 21.73
N ALA A 291 4.32 -7.40 21.09
CA ALA A 291 5.32 -6.41 21.49
C ALA A 291 5.11 -5.90 22.92
N SER A 292 3.87 -5.81 23.39
CA SER A 292 3.56 -5.48 24.79
C SER A 292 4.19 -6.46 25.77
N GLU A 293 4.02 -7.77 25.56
CA GLU A 293 4.61 -8.81 26.41
C GLU A 293 6.14 -8.82 26.30
N ALA A 294 6.68 -8.68 25.09
CA ALA A 294 8.11 -8.75 24.83
C ALA A 294 8.90 -7.54 25.38
N CYS A 295 8.33 -6.33 25.37
CA CYS A 295 9.02 -5.12 25.84
C CYS A 295 8.85 -4.86 27.35
N LEU A 296 7.82 -5.44 27.99
CA LEU A 296 7.47 -5.17 29.38
C LEU A 296 8.65 -5.31 30.38
N PRO A 297 9.54 -6.33 30.30
CA PRO A 297 10.68 -6.42 31.22
C PRO A 297 11.66 -5.24 31.07
N THR A 298 12.00 -4.87 29.84
CA THR A 298 12.91 -3.76 29.52
C THR A 298 12.33 -2.41 29.93
N LEU A 299 11.03 -2.20 29.65
CA LEU A 299 10.28 -1.01 30.05
C LEU A 299 10.21 -0.88 31.58
N THR A 300 9.88 -1.96 32.28
CA THR A 300 9.82 -2.00 33.75
C THR A 300 11.19 -1.72 34.37
N ALA A 301 12.28 -2.26 33.80
CA ALA A 301 13.63 -1.96 34.24
C ALA A 301 14.04 -0.50 34.00
N ALA A 302 13.66 0.09 32.87
CA ALA A 302 13.89 1.51 32.58
C ALA A 302 13.15 2.42 33.55
N LEU A 303 11.86 2.16 33.83
CA LEU A 303 11.05 2.92 34.78
C LEU A 303 11.58 2.80 36.22
N ARG A 304 11.97 1.59 36.66
CA ARG A 304 12.64 1.39 37.98
C ARG A 304 13.95 2.16 38.12
N ARG A 305 14.69 2.33 37.02
CA ARG A 305 15.96 3.10 36.98
C ARG A 305 15.71 4.60 37.01
N LEU A 306 14.70 5.09 36.29
CA LEU A 306 14.38 6.51 36.16
C LEU A 306 13.60 7.07 37.36
N ARG A 307 12.84 6.22 38.07
CA ARG A 307 11.99 6.56 39.23
C ARG A 307 11.09 7.81 39.00
N PRO A 308 10.28 7.83 37.92
CA PRO A 308 9.38 8.96 37.68
C PRO A 308 8.22 8.97 38.69
N GLY A 309 7.78 10.16 39.09
CA GLY A 309 6.54 10.36 39.83
C GLY A 309 5.29 10.30 38.94
N PHE A 310 5.44 10.41 37.62
CA PHE A 310 4.37 10.11 36.66
C PHE A 310 4.91 9.65 35.30
N VAL A 311 4.12 8.82 34.62
CA VAL A 311 4.36 8.40 33.23
C VAL A 311 3.28 8.99 32.32
N TYR A 312 3.69 9.58 31.20
CA TYR A 312 2.81 10.08 30.14
C TYR A 312 3.00 9.23 28.88
N GLU A 313 2.02 8.41 28.52
CA GLU A 313 2.07 7.60 27.29
C GLU A 313 1.31 8.26 26.16
N ARG A 314 1.91 8.31 24.97
CA ARG A 314 1.17 8.44 23.71
C ARG A 314 0.78 7.07 23.18
N LEU A 315 -0.51 6.72 23.25
CA LEU A 315 -0.97 5.37 22.93
C LEU A 315 -0.79 5.04 21.45
N VAL A 316 -0.45 3.78 21.18
CA VAL A 316 -0.20 3.21 19.85
C VAL A 316 -0.84 1.81 19.78
N VAL A 317 -1.23 1.36 18.59
CA VAL A 317 -2.10 0.16 18.43
C VAL A 317 -1.57 -1.09 19.15
N GLY A 318 -2.41 -1.70 19.98
CA GLY A 318 -2.10 -2.93 20.69
C GLY A 318 -1.15 -2.79 21.90
N ASN A 319 -0.65 -1.59 22.22
CA ASN A 319 0.17 -1.41 23.40
C ASN A 319 -0.66 -1.47 24.69
N PHE A 320 -0.17 -2.23 25.66
CA PHE A 320 -0.63 -2.20 27.06
C PHE A 320 0.53 -2.35 28.05
N ALA A 321 1.79 -2.38 27.58
CA ALA A 321 2.95 -2.59 28.43
C ALA A 321 3.20 -1.42 29.39
N VAL A 322 2.90 -0.19 28.99
CA VAL A 322 3.08 0.99 29.85
C VAL A 322 2.07 0.98 30.99
N ALA A 323 0.79 0.75 30.69
CA ALA A 323 -0.25 0.53 31.68
C ALA A 323 0.16 -0.57 32.68
N ARG A 324 0.62 -1.73 32.20
CA ARG A 324 1.04 -2.83 33.07
C ARG A 324 2.31 -2.51 33.87
N ALA A 325 3.31 -1.86 33.29
CA ALA A 325 4.50 -1.45 34.01
C ALA A 325 4.19 -0.43 35.11
N CYS A 326 3.28 0.52 34.85
CA CYS A 326 2.81 1.47 35.86
C CYS A 326 2.02 0.77 36.97
N GLN A 327 1.17 -0.21 36.62
CA GLN A 327 0.42 -1.05 37.57
C GLN A 327 1.33 -1.89 38.49
N ASP A 328 2.36 -2.55 37.95
CA ASP A 328 3.30 -3.37 38.72
C ASP A 328 4.38 -2.55 39.48
N LEU A 329 4.45 -1.23 39.25
CA LEU A 329 5.35 -0.31 39.96
C LEU A 329 4.63 0.71 40.85
N GLY A 330 3.29 0.80 40.80
CA GLY A 330 2.51 1.79 41.52
C GLY A 330 2.66 3.23 41.01
N ILE A 331 3.08 3.42 39.76
CA ILE A 331 3.40 4.75 39.21
C ILE A 331 2.13 5.42 38.65
N PRO A 332 1.86 6.71 38.98
CA PRO A 332 0.81 7.51 38.35
C PRO A 332 0.93 7.57 36.82
N TYR A 333 -0.17 7.30 36.12
CA TYR A 333 -0.18 7.05 34.68
C TYR A 333 -1.17 7.96 33.96
N ILE A 334 -0.66 8.77 33.04
CA ILE A 334 -1.40 9.68 32.16
C ILE A 334 -1.36 9.11 30.75
N LEU A 335 -2.50 9.14 30.06
CA LEU A 335 -2.68 8.54 28.74
C LEU A 335 -3.13 9.57 27.71
N GLU A 336 -2.39 9.74 26.63
CA GLU A 336 -2.76 10.53 25.45
C GLU A 336 -3.39 9.60 24.39
N PHE A 337 -4.69 9.77 24.15
CA PHE A 337 -5.44 8.99 23.17
C PHE A 337 -5.97 9.87 22.03
N ASN A 338 -5.35 9.73 20.85
CA ASN A 338 -5.71 10.48 19.64
C ASN A 338 -6.84 9.83 18.82
N GLY A 339 -7.55 8.86 19.39
CA GLY A 339 -8.54 8.02 18.72
C GLY A 339 -7.96 6.68 18.28
N SER A 340 -8.84 5.71 18.01
CA SER A 340 -8.43 4.32 17.79
C SER A 340 -7.85 4.11 16.39
N GLU A 341 -6.62 3.57 16.33
CA GLU A 341 -6.04 3.08 15.09
C GLU A 341 -6.85 1.94 14.46
N THR A 342 -7.70 1.22 15.22
CA THR A 342 -8.59 0.20 14.62
C THR A 342 -9.71 0.83 13.81
N SER A 343 -10.30 1.93 14.30
CA SER A 343 -11.30 2.71 13.55
C SER A 343 -10.69 3.34 12.29
N MET A 344 -9.46 3.86 12.39
CA MET A 344 -8.71 4.35 11.22
C MET A 344 -8.42 3.23 10.20
N MET A 345 -8.04 2.03 10.66
CA MET A 345 -7.76 0.89 9.79
C MET A 345 -9.03 0.37 9.10
N ARG A 346 -10.16 0.27 9.82
CA ARG A 346 -11.48 -0.03 9.24
C ARG A 346 -11.87 0.97 8.16
N SER A 347 -11.68 2.27 8.42
CA SER A 347 -12.17 3.35 7.56
C SER A 347 -11.29 3.59 6.32
N PHE A 348 -9.96 3.52 6.46
CA PHE A 348 -9.01 3.91 5.39
C PHE A 348 -8.00 2.83 4.99
N GLY A 349 -7.94 1.71 5.71
CA GLY A 349 -7.04 0.58 5.41
C GLY A 349 -7.65 -0.48 4.48
N GLY A 350 -8.91 -0.29 4.04
CA GLY A 350 -9.64 -1.24 3.18
C GLY A 350 -10.15 -2.50 3.89
N ARG A 351 -9.76 -2.73 5.16
CA ARG A 351 -10.36 -3.69 6.10
C ARG A 351 -9.93 -3.37 7.53
N GLY A 352 -10.73 -3.81 8.52
CA GLY A 352 -10.28 -3.88 9.91
C GLY A 352 -9.18 -4.93 10.15
N TYR A 353 -8.62 -4.93 11.36
CA TYR A 353 -7.56 -5.87 11.75
C TYR A 353 -8.11 -7.29 11.99
N LEU A 354 -7.32 -8.33 11.74
CA LEU A 354 -7.70 -9.71 12.09
C LEU A 354 -7.68 -9.97 13.60
N LEU A 355 -6.79 -9.29 14.33
CA LEU A 355 -6.63 -9.37 15.79
C LEU A 355 -7.31 -8.21 16.54
N GLU A 356 -8.19 -7.45 15.88
CA GLU A 356 -8.80 -6.21 16.36
C GLU A 356 -9.35 -6.24 17.80
N GLY A 357 -10.06 -7.30 18.18
CA GLY A 357 -10.58 -7.46 19.56
C GLY A 357 -9.52 -7.59 20.65
N LEU A 358 -8.26 -7.88 20.29
CA LEU A 358 -7.11 -7.84 21.19
C LEU A 358 -6.57 -6.41 21.34
N TYR A 359 -6.56 -5.62 20.26
CA TYR A 359 -6.15 -4.21 20.30
C TYR A 359 -7.15 -3.34 21.05
N LEU A 360 -8.46 -3.53 20.82
CA LEU A 360 -9.52 -2.86 21.59
C LEU A 360 -9.48 -3.23 23.09
N ALA A 361 -9.05 -4.45 23.42
CA ALA A 361 -8.82 -4.85 24.80
C ALA A 361 -7.56 -4.20 25.41
N ALA A 362 -6.52 -3.95 24.61
CA ALA A 362 -5.33 -3.20 25.02
C ALA A 362 -5.64 -1.71 25.25
N GLU A 363 -6.38 -1.07 24.35
CA GLU A 363 -6.93 0.29 24.54
C GLU A 363 -7.74 0.36 25.84
N LYS A 364 -8.64 -0.59 26.08
CA LYS A 364 -9.41 -0.66 27.33
C LYS A 364 -8.56 -0.86 28.58
N ALA A 365 -7.46 -1.62 28.50
CA ALA A 365 -6.54 -1.80 29.63
C ALA A 365 -5.82 -0.49 29.97
N ALA A 366 -5.39 0.26 28.96
CA ALA A 366 -4.82 1.59 29.11
C ALA A 366 -5.84 2.55 29.76
N PHE A 367 -7.07 2.65 29.24
CA PHE A 367 -8.11 3.51 29.81
C PHE A 367 -8.47 3.17 31.26
N ALA A 368 -8.51 1.88 31.63
CA ALA A 368 -8.84 1.44 32.98
C ALA A 368 -7.74 1.78 34.00
N GLN A 369 -6.48 1.58 33.62
CA GLN A 369 -5.31 1.81 34.47
C GLN A 369 -4.90 3.29 34.55
N ALA A 370 -5.22 4.11 33.55
CA ALA A 370 -4.91 5.54 33.54
C ALA A 370 -5.58 6.29 34.71
N ALA A 371 -4.83 7.17 35.36
CA ALA A 371 -5.36 8.14 36.31
C ALA A 371 -6.07 9.29 35.57
N LEU A 372 -5.45 9.78 34.50
CA LEU A 372 -5.96 10.83 33.61
C LEU A 372 -5.83 10.40 32.15
N VAL A 373 -6.86 10.65 31.35
CA VAL A 373 -6.89 10.41 29.90
C VAL A 373 -7.08 11.74 29.18
N THR A 374 -6.04 12.15 28.45
CA THR A 374 -6.05 13.33 27.58
C THR A 374 -6.49 12.94 26.17
N VAL A 375 -7.40 13.70 25.60
CA VAL A 375 -7.91 13.47 24.24
C VAL A 375 -7.97 14.77 23.46
N VAL A 376 -7.76 14.71 22.15
CA VAL A 376 -7.59 15.92 21.33
C VAL A 376 -8.89 16.52 20.78
N SER A 377 -10.04 15.89 21.05
CA SER A 377 -11.35 16.35 20.56
C SER A 377 -12.55 15.86 21.37
N HIS A 378 -13.66 16.62 21.31
CA HIS A 378 -14.93 16.27 21.95
C HIS A 378 -15.53 14.94 21.48
N PRO A 379 -15.48 14.56 20.18
CA PRO A 379 -15.88 13.23 19.71
C PRO A 379 -15.18 12.08 20.43
N ILE A 380 -13.87 12.17 20.70
CA ILE A 380 -13.13 11.13 21.46
C ILE A 380 -13.63 11.11 22.90
N ARG A 381 -13.75 12.28 23.56
CA ARG A 381 -14.24 12.35 24.95
C ARG A 381 -15.61 11.72 25.10
N LYS A 382 -16.55 12.04 24.20
CA LYS A 382 -17.88 11.44 24.17
C LYS A 382 -17.79 9.92 23.97
N SER A 383 -17.02 9.44 22.99
CA SER A 383 -16.89 8.00 22.72
C SER A 383 -16.27 7.21 23.87
N LEU A 384 -15.29 7.78 24.60
CA LEU A 384 -14.71 7.12 25.79
C LEU A 384 -15.72 7.04 26.95
N ILE A 385 -16.53 8.08 27.15
CA ILE A 385 -17.60 8.08 28.16
C ILE A 385 -18.68 7.04 27.81
N GLU A 386 -19.06 6.94 26.53
CA GLU A 386 -19.99 5.91 26.02
C GLU A 386 -19.41 4.48 26.16
N GLN A 387 -18.09 4.33 26.14
CA GLN A 387 -17.38 3.07 26.43
C GLN A 387 -17.21 2.78 27.94
N GLY A 388 -17.67 3.68 28.82
CA GLY A 388 -17.64 3.52 30.28
C GLY A 388 -16.40 4.08 30.97
N VAL A 389 -15.57 4.89 30.29
CA VAL A 389 -14.47 5.62 30.94
C VAL A 389 -15.07 6.78 31.77
N PRO A 390 -14.76 6.93 33.07
CA PRO A 390 -15.34 8.00 33.89
C PRO A 390 -15.09 9.39 33.32
N ALA A 391 -16.14 10.20 33.18
CA ALA A 391 -16.08 11.53 32.56
C ALA A 391 -15.15 12.53 33.28
N SER A 392 -14.83 12.27 34.55
CA SER A 392 -13.85 13.00 35.36
C SER A 392 -12.40 12.67 35.03
N LYS A 393 -12.11 11.49 34.46
CA LYS A 393 -10.78 11.12 33.97
C LYS A 393 -10.46 11.67 32.59
N VAL A 394 -11.46 12.08 31.80
CA VAL A 394 -11.26 12.41 30.38
C VAL A 394 -11.30 13.93 30.16
N VAL A 395 -10.20 14.52 29.69
CA VAL A 395 -10.06 15.96 29.42
C VAL A 395 -9.74 16.24 27.96
N VAL A 396 -10.39 17.26 27.37
CA VAL A 396 -10.13 17.68 25.99
C VAL A 396 -9.00 18.69 25.96
N ILE A 397 -7.90 18.35 25.30
CA ILE A 397 -6.75 19.25 25.08
C ILE A 397 -6.41 19.21 23.59
N PRO A 398 -6.89 20.18 22.78
CA PRO A 398 -6.56 20.28 21.36
C PRO A 398 -5.06 20.35 21.12
N ASN A 399 -4.61 19.91 19.95
CA ASN A 399 -3.22 20.05 19.55
C ASN A 399 -2.80 21.52 19.46
N GLY A 400 -1.51 21.79 19.64
CA GLY A 400 -0.97 23.15 19.68
C GLY A 400 -0.12 23.51 18.48
N VAL A 401 0.55 24.67 18.59
CA VAL A 401 1.55 25.17 17.64
C VAL A 401 2.69 25.89 18.36
N ASP A 402 3.84 25.94 17.69
CA ASP A 402 5.01 26.75 18.05
C ASP A 402 4.81 28.16 17.43
N PRO A 403 4.53 29.20 18.24
CA PRO A 403 4.07 30.50 17.73
C PRO A 403 5.18 31.33 17.07
N GLU A 404 6.45 31.00 17.35
CA GLU A 404 7.64 31.68 16.84
C GLU A 404 8.11 31.04 15.52
N ARG A 405 8.20 29.70 15.49
CA ARG A 405 8.59 28.95 14.28
C ARG A 405 7.61 29.10 13.14
N TYR A 406 6.32 29.23 13.47
CA TYR A 406 5.24 29.49 12.51
C TYR A 406 4.78 30.94 12.59
N ALA A 407 5.72 31.88 12.77
CA ALA A 407 5.45 33.31 12.60
C ALA A 407 5.19 33.66 11.11
N PRO A 408 4.37 34.69 10.82
CA PRO A 408 4.27 35.24 9.47
C PRO A 408 5.63 35.71 8.98
N ALA A 409 6.01 35.35 7.75
CA ALA A 409 7.18 35.92 7.10
C ALA A 409 6.89 37.37 6.65
N SER A 410 7.92 38.22 6.70
CA SER A 410 7.86 39.52 6.04
C SER A 410 7.80 39.36 4.51
N PRO A 411 7.32 40.37 3.75
CA PRO A 411 7.13 40.19 2.32
C PRO A 411 8.45 39.95 1.55
N GLU A 412 9.61 40.37 2.09
CA GLU A 412 10.97 40.01 1.64
C GLU A 412 11.11 38.49 1.53
N VAL A 413 11.00 37.84 2.69
CA VAL A 413 11.26 36.42 2.89
C VAL A 413 10.20 35.62 2.15
N ARG A 414 8.96 36.10 2.13
CA ARG A 414 7.85 35.55 1.36
C ARG A 414 8.11 35.57 -0.15
N SER A 415 8.59 36.69 -0.69
CA SER A 415 8.99 36.84 -2.11
C SER A 415 10.18 35.92 -2.45
N GLU A 416 11.15 35.80 -1.54
CA GLU A 416 12.26 34.87 -1.70
C GLU A 416 11.83 33.40 -1.68
N ILE A 417 10.95 32.98 -0.78
CA ILE A 417 10.44 31.59 -0.75
C ILE A 417 9.69 31.31 -2.05
N ARG A 418 8.82 32.22 -2.50
CA ARG A 418 8.08 32.13 -3.78
C ARG A 418 9.02 31.97 -4.97
N ALA A 419 10.03 32.83 -5.09
CA ALA A 419 11.03 32.73 -6.15
C ALA A 419 11.80 31.39 -6.09
N LYS A 420 12.18 30.92 -4.90
CA LYS A 420 12.89 29.63 -4.69
C LYS A 420 12.03 28.41 -5.04
N ILE A 421 10.69 28.51 -5.02
CA ILE A 421 9.76 27.47 -5.50
C ILE A 421 9.22 27.75 -6.91
N GLY A 422 9.69 28.80 -7.60
CA GLY A 422 9.23 29.14 -8.96
C GLY A 422 7.76 29.57 -9.02
N PHE A 423 7.35 30.47 -8.12
CA PHE A 423 6.12 31.27 -8.16
C PHE A 423 6.47 32.76 -8.12
N ASP A 424 5.58 33.60 -8.65
CA ASP A 424 5.76 35.06 -8.67
C ASP A 424 5.42 35.71 -7.33
N ALA A 425 5.92 36.93 -7.10
CA ALA A 425 5.58 37.71 -5.90
C ALA A 425 4.06 37.96 -5.80
N ASP A 426 3.44 38.26 -6.95
CA ASP A 426 2.03 38.58 -7.16
C ASP A 426 1.06 37.39 -7.07
N ASP A 427 1.56 36.15 -7.09
CA ASP A 427 0.71 34.95 -7.14
C ASP A 427 -0.19 34.83 -5.90
N PHE A 428 -1.30 34.10 -6.02
CA PHE A 428 -2.12 33.68 -4.89
C PHE A 428 -1.79 32.23 -4.54
N VAL A 429 -0.96 32.04 -3.53
CA VAL A 429 -0.37 30.75 -3.19
C VAL A 429 -1.22 30.04 -2.14
N ILE A 430 -1.85 28.93 -2.54
CA ILE A 430 -2.71 28.09 -1.71
C ILE A 430 -1.89 26.91 -1.18
N GLY A 431 -1.72 26.83 0.13
CA GLY A 431 -0.94 25.78 0.79
C GLY A 431 -1.76 24.58 1.22
N PHE A 432 -1.20 23.38 1.06
CA PHE A 432 -1.58 22.17 1.78
C PHE A 432 -0.33 21.55 2.40
N THR A 433 -0.41 21.02 3.62
CA THR A 433 0.68 20.26 4.25
C THR A 433 0.18 18.98 4.89
N GLY A 434 1.02 17.94 4.89
CA GLY A 434 0.83 16.71 5.65
C GLY A 434 0.76 15.45 4.79
N THR A 435 0.32 14.35 5.39
CA THR A 435 0.22 13.05 4.73
C THR A 435 -0.85 13.10 3.63
N PHE A 436 -0.57 12.52 2.46
CA PHE A 436 -1.59 12.29 1.43
C PHE A 436 -2.32 10.98 1.75
N GLY A 437 -3.09 11.00 2.84
CA GLY A 437 -3.80 9.87 3.44
C GLY A 437 -5.33 10.01 3.36
N GLY A 438 -6.05 8.90 3.53
CA GLY A 438 -7.47 8.80 3.15
C GLY A 438 -8.46 9.76 3.83
N TRP A 439 -8.14 10.29 5.03
CA TRP A 439 -8.99 11.26 5.74
C TRP A 439 -8.66 12.73 5.41
N HIS A 440 -7.59 12.99 4.64
CA HIS A 440 -7.10 14.34 4.38
C HIS A 440 -7.75 15.06 3.19
N GLY A 441 -8.74 14.45 2.53
CA GLY A 441 -9.41 15.05 1.37
C GLY A 441 -8.50 15.21 0.16
N ILE A 442 -7.74 14.17 -0.17
CA ILE A 442 -6.78 14.20 -1.29
C ILE A 442 -7.49 13.99 -2.62
N ASP A 443 -8.56 13.22 -2.58
CA ASP A 443 -9.68 13.19 -3.52
C ASP A 443 -10.30 14.59 -3.70
N ASP A 444 -10.82 15.20 -2.64
CA ASP A 444 -11.41 16.55 -2.71
C ASP A 444 -10.42 17.58 -3.29
N LEU A 445 -9.16 17.57 -2.81
CA LEU A 445 -8.09 18.45 -3.28
C LEU A 445 -7.78 18.28 -4.77
N ALA A 446 -7.83 17.05 -5.30
CA ALA A 446 -7.62 16.76 -6.72
C ALA A 446 -8.73 17.35 -7.61
N GLU A 447 -9.96 17.51 -7.09
CA GLU A 447 -11.05 18.20 -7.79
C GLU A 447 -11.07 19.73 -7.58
N ILE A 448 -10.74 20.21 -6.38
CA ILE A 448 -10.69 21.65 -6.06
C ILE A 448 -9.62 22.35 -6.91
N LEU A 449 -8.42 21.78 -6.97
CA LEU A 449 -7.23 22.39 -7.57
C LEU A 449 -7.43 22.84 -9.04
N PRO A 450 -7.92 22.01 -9.98
CA PRO A 450 -8.16 22.45 -11.36
C PRO A 450 -9.30 23.45 -11.48
N ARG A 451 -10.38 23.30 -10.69
CA ARG A 451 -11.52 24.22 -10.69
C ARG A 451 -11.13 25.63 -10.21
N VAL A 452 -10.23 25.73 -9.22
CA VAL A 452 -9.67 27.03 -8.77
C VAL A 452 -8.76 27.62 -9.84
N CYS A 453 -7.79 26.86 -10.38
CA CYS A 453 -6.87 27.34 -11.40
C CYS A 453 -7.58 27.82 -12.70
N ALA A 454 -8.71 27.21 -13.06
CA ALA A 454 -9.53 27.64 -14.19
C ALA A 454 -10.28 28.97 -13.95
N ARG A 455 -10.61 29.30 -12.68
CA ARG A 455 -11.32 30.53 -12.31
C ARG A 455 -10.39 31.68 -11.90
N GLU A 456 -9.16 31.38 -11.48
CA GLU A 456 -8.17 32.36 -11.03
C GLU A 456 -6.78 32.11 -11.69
N PRO A 457 -6.37 32.94 -12.68
CA PRO A 457 -5.09 32.78 -13.39
C PRO A 457 -3.82 32.86 -12.53
N ARG A 458 -3.83 33.65 -11.44
CA ARG A 458 -2.71 33.81 -10.50
C ARG A 458 -2.75 32.80 -9.35
N ALA A 459 -3.72 31.88 -9.31
CA ALA A 459 -3.73 30.80 -8.32
C ALA A 459 -2.54 29.85 -8.53
N ARG A 460 -1.90 29.48 -7.43
CA ARG A 460 -0.82 28.49 -7.34
C ARG A 460 -1.07 27.56 -6.15
N PHE A 461 -0.57 26.33 -6.22
CA PHE A 461 -0.70 25.37 -5.12
C PHE A 461 0.66 24.89 -4.64
N LEU A 462 0.95 25.11 -3.35
CA LEU A 462 2.14 24.58 -2.66
C LEU A 462 1.72 23.36 -1.82
N LEU A 463 2.15 22.18 -2.26
CA LEU A 463 1.69 20.89 -1.76
C LEU A 463 2.83 20.16 -1.03
N ILE A 464 2.82 20.26 0.29
CA ILE A 464 3.88 19.78 1.18
C ILE A 464 3.52 18.41 1.75
N GLY A 465 4.41 17.43 1.61
CA GLY A 465 4.23 16.05 2.09
C GLY A 465 4.08 15.00 0.99
N ASP A 466 3.65 13.81 1.38
CA ASP A 466 3.52 12.62 0.53
C ASP A 466 2.58 11.57 1.18
N GLY A 467 2.12 10.57 0.42
CA GLY A 467 1.27 9.49 0.92
C GLY A 467 0.52 8.73 -0.18
N THR A 468 -0.18 7.67 0.21
CA THR A 468 -0.85 6.69 -0.69
C THR A 468 -1.73 7.35 -1.76
N PHE A 469 -2.41 8.45 -1.43
CA PHE A 469 -3.37 9.12 -2.31
C PHE A 469 -2.76 10.23 -3.18
N ARG A 470 -1.44 10.49 -3.09
CA ARG A 470 -0.75 11.54 -3.87
C ARG A 470 -1.00 11.43 -5.38
N HIS A 471 -1.11 10.19 -5.89
CA HIS A 471 -1.41 9.89 -7.28
C HIS A 471 -2.70 10.56 -7.81
N LEU A 472 -3.72 10.78 -6.99
CA LEU A 472 -4.95 11.46 -7.41
C LEU A 472 -4.69 12.91 -7.83
N VAL A 473 -3.83 13.61 -7.08
CA VAL A 473 -3.46 15.00 -7.36
C VAL A 473 -2.46 15.07 -8.51
N ASP A 474 -1.51 14.13 -8.60
CA ASP A 474 -0.61 14.00 -9.76
C ASP A 474 -1.41 13.82 -11.07
N GLU A 475 -2.40 12.91 -11.06
CA GLU A 475 -3.28 12.67 -12.22
C GLU A 475 -4.14 13.89 -12.55
N ALA A 476 -4.66 14.62 -11.57
CA ALA A 476 -5.42 15.85 -11.81
C ALA A 476 -4.54 16.96 -12.40
N VAL A 477 -3.33 17.14 -11.89
CA VAL A 477 -2.37 18.14 -12.40
C VAL A 477 -2.03 17.86 -13.87
N ALA A 478 -1.67 16.61 -14.19
CA ALA A 478 -1.34 16.20 -15.55
C ALA A 478 -2.54 16.24 -16.52
N ARG A 479 -3.74 15.87 -16.04
CA ARG A 479 -4.99 15.91 -16.85
C ARG A 479 -5.39 17.33 -17.25
N HIS A 480 -5.01 18.33 -16.46
CA HIS A 480 -5.40 19.73 -16.66
C HIS A 480 -4.24 20.68 -17.03
N GLY A 481 -3.02 20.18 -17.23
CA GLY A 481 -1.85 20.97 -17.65
C GLY A 481 -1.40 22.00 -16.60
N LEU A 482 -1.41 21.61 -15.32
CA LEU A 482 -1.22 22.53 -14.18
C LEU A 482 0.19 22.46 -13.57
N GLU A 483 1.15 21.81 -14.22
CA GLU A 483 2.53 21.65 -13.77
C GLU A 483 3.21 23.00 -13.50
N ALA A 484 2.90 24.03 -14.30
CA ALA A 484 3.40 25.38 -14.07
C ALA A 484 2.89 26.00 -12.75
N ARG A 485 1.68 25.62 -12.30
CA ARG A 485 0.98 26.22 -11.16
C ARG A 485 1.07 25.44 -9.85
N VAL A 486 1.56 24.21 -9.88
CA VAL A 486 1.61 23.32 -8.69
C VAL A 486 3.06 22.96 -8.35
N ARG A 487 3.40 23.01 -7.06
CA ARG A 487 4.70 22.59 -6.53
C ARG A 487 4.49 21.55 -5.45
N PHE A 488 4.92 20.33 -5.73
CA PHE A 488 5.08 19.30 -4.71
C PHE A 488 6.48 19.40 -4.12
N THR A 489 6.60 19.44 -2.80
CA THR A 489 7.91 19.42 -2.12
C THR A 489 8.32 18.01 -1.67
N GLY A 490 7.41 17.04 -1.77
CA GLY A 490 7.56 15.76 -1.07
C GLY A 490 7.61 15.96 0.45
N ARG A 491 8.16 14.98 1.17
CA ARG A 491 8.42 15.09 2.61
C ARG A 491 9.64 15.98 2.88
N VAL A 492 9.45 17.01 3.68
CA VAL A 492 10.51 17.92 4.14
C VAL A 492 10.76 17.75 5.65
N PRO A 493 11.93 18.17 6.17
CA PRO A 493 12.17 18.33 7.60
C PRO A 493 11.15 19.29 8.25
N GLN A 494 10.89 19.13 9.55
CA GLN A 494 9.87 19.93 10.26
C GLN A 494 10.18 21.44 10.21
N GLN A 495 11.47 21.80 10.31
CA GLN A 495 11.99 23.16 10.24
C GLN A 495 11.69 23.81 8.87
N GLU A 496 11.94 23.08 7.77
CA GLU A 496 11.73 23.57 6.41
C GLU A 496 10.23 23.64 6.04
N GLY A 497 9.41 22.73 6.60
CA GLY A 497 7.95 22.78 6.45
C GLY A 497 7.35 24.10 6.92
N ALA A 498 7.77 24.60 8.09
CA ALA A 498 7.32 25.90 8.60
C ALA A 498 7.75 27.07 7.68
N ARG A 499 9.01 27.06 7.21
CA ARG A 499 9.54 28.07 6.27
C ARG A 499 8.74 28.11 4.96
N LEU A 500 8.38 26.95 4.42
CA LEU A 500 7.60 26.82 3.18
C LEU A 500 6.15 27.31 3.34
N LEU A 501 5.49 27.02 4.47
CA LEU A 501 4.12 27.46 4.74
C LEU A 501 3.97 28.98 4.70
N ALA A 502 4.99 29.73 5.12
CA ALA A 502 4.97 31.19 5.11
C ALA A 502 4.88 31.83 3.71
N ALA A 503 5.05 31.05 2.64
CA ALA A 503 4.82 31.50 1.27
C ALA A 503 3.33 31.73 0.93
N CYS A 504 2.40 31.14 1.67
CA CYS A 504 1.00 30.99 1.28
C CYS A 504 0.11 32.19 1.67
N ASP A 505 -0.87 32.56 0.83
CA ASP A 505 -1.94 33.53 1.11
C ASP A 505 -3.16 32.89 1.78
N ALA A 506 -3.41 31.62 1.43
CA ALA A 506 -4.47 30.81 2.01
C ALA A 506 -3.98 29.37 2.19
N PHE A 507 -4.66 28.62 3.04
CA PHE A 507 -4.46 27.20 3.25
C PHE A 507 -5.75 26.43 3.00
N VAL A 508 -5.63 25.25 2.37
CA VAL A 508 -6.76 24.35 2.11
C VAL A 508 -6.67 23.11 3.01
N SER A 509 -7.78 22.76 3.65
CA SER A 509 -7.87 21.70 4.66
C SER A 509 -9.16 20.88 4.48
N PRO A 510 -9.30 20.15 3.35
CA PRO A 510 -10.56 19.58 2.90
C PRO A 510 -10.84 18.20 3.52
N HIS A 511 -10.56 18.01 4.82
CA HIS A 511 -10.71 16.73 5.49
C HIS A 511 -12.12 16.14 5.31
N ASN A 512 -12.20 14.87 4.91
CA ASN A 512 -13.46 14.20 4.62
C ASN A 512 -14.02 13.48 5.86
N SER A 513 -15.32 13.18 5.83
CA SER A 513 -16.05 12.56 6.95
C SER A 513 -16.20 11.04 6.83
N HIS A 514 -15.36 10.36 6.04
CA HIS A 514 -15.50 8.94 5.68
C HIS A 514 -15.06 7.96 6.79
N MET A 515 -15.46 8.22 8.03
CA MET A 515 -15.34 7.28 9.14
C MET A 515 -16.46 6.23 9.03
N VAL A 516 -16.13 4.94 9.16
CA VAL A 516 -17.09 3.83 8.98
C VAL A 516 -17.88 3.52 10.27
N ASP A 517 -17.29 3.80 11.43
CA ASP A 517 -17.74 3.29 12.74
C ASP A 517 -17.73 4.33 13.87
N SER A 518 -17.40 5.58 13.56
CA SER A 518 -17.29 6.68 14.53
C SER A 518 -17.55 8.04 13.87
N ARG A 519 -17.68 9.12 14.66
CA ARG A 519 -17.60 10.49 14.13
C ARG A 519 -16.13 10.85 13.86
N PHE A 520 -15.89 11.79 12.94
CA PHE A 520 -14.54 12.30 12.74
C PHE A 520 -13.97 12.86 14.05
N PHE A 521 -12.75 12.46 14.41
CA PHE A 521 -12.18 12.74 15.72
C PHE A 521 -10.80 13.41 15.70
N GLY A 522 -10.21 13.57 14.50
CA GLY A 522 -8.85 14.05 14.35
C GLY A 522 -8.65 15.51 14.77
N SER A 523 -7.51 15.79 15.39
CA SER A 523 -7.01 17.15 15.66
C SER A 523 -5.79 17.42 14.76
N PRO A 524 -5.99 17.81 13.49
CA PRO A 524 -4.90 17.95 12.54
C PRO A 524 -4.04 19.18 12.89
N THR A 525 -2.85 18.94 13.45
CA THR A 525 -1.79 19.94 13.74
C THR A 525 -1.67 21.03 12.67
N LYS A 526 -1.73 20.66 11.38
CA LYS A 526 -1.69 21.60 10.25
C LYS A 526 -2.64 22.80 10.40
N VAL A 527 -3.81 22.63 11.01
CA VAL A 527 -4.77 23.72 11.24
C VAL A 527 -4.19 24.76 12.19
N PHE A 528 -3.54 24.34 13.27
CA PHE A 528 -2.88 25.25 14.21
C PHE A 528 -1.59 25.85 13.62
N GLU A 529 -0.85 25.09 12.80
CA GLU A 529 0.27 25.60 11.99
C GLU A 529 -0.20 26.72 11.05
N TYR A 530 -1.31 26.52 10.32
CA TYR A 530 -1.93 27.53 9.45
C TYR A 530 -2.39 28.77 10.24
N MET A 531 -3.05 28.57 11.38
CA MET A 531 -3.50 29.66 12.23
C MET A 531 -2.31 30.49 12.72
N ALA A 532 -1.20 29.86 13.13
CA ALA A 532 0.01 30.57 13.54
C ALA A 532 0.64 31.37 12.38
N VAL A 533 0.79 30.78 11.20
CA VAL A 533 1.37 31.49 10.03
C VAL A 533 0.56 32.75 9.67
N GLY A 534 -0.72 32.80 10.03
CA GLY A 534 -1.54 34.01 9.94
C GLY A 534 -2.05 34.31 8.53
N SER A 535 -2.15 33.28 7.69
CA SER A 535 -2.80 33.31 6.37
C SER A 535 -4.23 32.76 6.46
N ALA A 536 -5.06 33.01 5.45
CA ALA A 536 -6.45 32.55 5.45
C ALA A 536 -6.56 31.01 5.49
N ILE A 537 -7.66 30.49 6.01
CA ILE A 537 -7.92 29.04 6.08
C ILE A 537 -9.27 28.74 5.44
N VAL A 538 -9.29 27.81 4.48
CA VAL A 538 -10.50 27.18 3.93
C VAL A 538 -10.49 25.72 4.35
N ALA A 539 -11.44 25.32 5.20
CA ALA A 539 -11.45 23.99 5.80
C ALA A 539 -12.86 23.37 5.84
N SER A 540 -12.93 22.05 5.97
CA SER A 540 -14.18 21.36 6.24
C SER A 540 -14.71 21.73 7.62
N ASP A 541 -16.01 21.99 7.75
CA ASP A 541 -16.72 22.27 9.01
C ASP A 541 -16.92 20.99 9.84
N LEU A 542 -15.83 20.27 10.05
CA LEU A 542 -15.81 18.88 10.49
C LEU A 542 -15.36 18.79 11.96
N GLU A 543 -16.34 18.69 12.85
CA GLU A 543 -16.14 18.39 14.27
C GLU A 543 -15.10 19.36 14.91
N GLN A 544 -13.99 18.84 15.43
CA GLN A 544 -12.92 19.59 16.08
C GLN A 544 -12.29 20.69 15.20
N ILE A 545 -12.21 20.46 13.88
CA ILE A 545 -11.67 21.45 12.92
C ILE A 545 -12.59 22.68 12.90
N GLY A 546 -13.90 22.44 12.84
CA GLY A 546 -14.91 23.50 12.92
C GLY A 546 -15.00 24.14 14.31
N GLU A 547 -14.79 23.38 15.39
CA GLU A 547 -14.76 23.93 16.76
C GLU A 547 -13.62 24.94 16.96
N VAL A 548 -12.41 24.62 16.48
CA VAL A 548 -11.21 25.48 16.61
C VAL A 548 -11.29 26.72 15.72
N LEU A 549 -11.73 26.54 14.47
CA LEU A 549 -11.76 27.59 13.45
C LEU A 549 -12.98 28.53 13.54
N ARG A 550 -13.95 28.27 14.42
CA ARG A 550 -15.07 29.19 14.66
C ARG A 550 -14.67 30.34 15.60
N PRO A 551 -15.29 31.53 15.47
CA PRO A 551 -16.28 31.89 14.47
C PRO A 551 -15.65 32.03 13.07
N ALA A 552 -16.45 31.73 12.03
CA ALA A 552 -15.98 31.58 10.66
C ALA A 552 -17.03 32.09 9.66
N LEU A 553 -16.57 32.40 8.44
CA LEU A 553 -17.40 32.68 7.27
C LEU A 553 -17.82 31.37 6.57
N ARG A 554 -18.78 31.48 5.66
CA ARG A 554 -19.20 30.46 4.70
C ARG A 554 -18.73 30.81 3.28
N PRO A 555 -18.71 29.83 2.33
CA PRO A 555 -18.35 30.11 0.94
C PRO A 555 -19.18 31.21 0.27
N ALA A 556 -20.46 31.35 0.63
CA ALA A 556 -21.32 32.41 0.13
C ALA A 556 -20.87 33.81 0.61
N ASP A 557 -20.45 33.94 1.86
CA ASP A 557 -20.06 35.22 2.47
C ASP A 557 -18.84 35.85 1.77
N VAL A 558 -17.91 35.01 1.29
CA VAL A 558 -16.70 35.44 0.54
C VAL A 558 -16.91 35.45 -0.99
N GLY A 559 -18.14 35.19 -1.44
CA GLY A 559 -18.56 35.29 -2.84
C GLY A 559 -19.37 36.55 -3.16
N ALA A 560 -19.61 37.41 -2.17
CA ALA A 560 -20.32 38.70 -2.31
C ALA A 560 -19.36 39.86 -2.60
N ASP A 561 -19.87 40.94 -3.20
CA ASP A 561 -19.05 42.10 -3.61
C ASP A 561 -18.46 42.89 -2.42
N GLU A 562 -19.11 42.85 -1.25
CA GLU A 562 -18.60 43.43 0.01
C GLU A 562 -18.58 42.34 1.10
N VAL A 563 -17.41 42.11 1.71
CA VAL A 563 -17.19 41.02 2.67
C VAL A 563 -16.66 41.57 4.00
N ARG A 564 -17.45 41.44 5.08
CA ARG A 564 -17.08 41.96 6.41
C ARG A 564 -16.44 40.89 7.30
N VAL A 565 -15.11 40.93 7.42
CA VAL A 565 -14.36 40.06 8.33
C VAL A 565 -14.39 40.62 9.75
N ARG A 566 -15.25 40.03 10.58
CA ARG A 566 -15.45 40.36 12.00
C ARG A 566 -14.34 39.73 12.88
N ASP A 567 -14.72 39.07 13.97
CA ASP A 567 -13.93 38.06 14.70
C ASP A 567 -13.56 36.78 13.90
N ARG A 568 -13.98 36.69 12.63
CA ARG A 568 -13.95 35.47 11.82
C ARG A 568 -12.52 34.99 11.53
N ARG A 569 -12.25 33.69 11.68
CA ARG A 569 -10.89 33.11 11.58
C ARG A 569 -10.63 32.32 10.28
N ALA A 570 -11.68 31.84 9.64
CA ALA A 570 -11.61 30.93 8.50
C ALA A 570 -12.86 31.04 7.62
N VAL A 571 -12.84 30.38 6.47
CA VAL A 571 -14.04 29.97 5.73
C VAL A 571 -14.26 28.47 5.96
N LEU A 572 -15.46 28.09 6.38
CA LEU A 572 -15.81 26.70 6.67
C LEU A 572 -16.85 26.17 5.66
N CYS A 573 -16.40 25.24 4.81
CA CYS A 573 -17.18 24.52 3.80
C CYS A 573 -17.79 23.25 4.41
N ASN A 574 -18.81 22.66 3.76
CA ASN A 574 -19.21 21.30 4.15
C ASN A 574 -18.15 20.27 3.66
N PRO A 575 -17.94 19.13 4.34
CA PRO A 575 -17.09 18.06 3.82
C PRO A 575 -17.61 17.56 2.45
N GLY A 576 -16.74 17.39 1.45
CA GLY A 576 -17.14 17.02 0.08
C GLY A 576 -17.78 18.14 -0.75
N ASP A 577 -17.94 19.35 -0.23
CA ASP A 577 -18.50 20.51 -0.96
C ASP A 577 -17.42 21.19 -1.81
N ILE A 578 -17.02 20.49 -2.89
CA ILE A 578 -15.97 20.92 -3.82
C ILE A 578 -16.22 22.33 -4.34
N ASP A 579 -17.45 22.65 -4.75
CA ASP A 579 -17.78 23.97 -5.29
C ASP A 579 -17.83 25.06 -4.20
N GLY A 580 -18.16 24.72 -2.95
CA GLY A 580 -17.95 25.57 -1.79
C GLY A 580 -16.46 25.87 -1.54
N PHE A 581 -15.58 24.87 -1.58
CA PHE A 581 -14.13 25.06 -1.48
C PHE A 581 -13.57 25.93 -2.61
N VAL A 582 -13.99 25.69 -3.86
CA VAL A 582 -13.57 26.48 -5.02
C VAL A 582 -14.06 27.92 -4.90
N THR A 583 -15.30 28.13 -4.51
CA THR A 583 -15.88 29.47 -4.31
C THR A 583 -15.14 30.22 -3.21
N ALA A 584 -14.85 29.57 -2.09
CA ALA A 584 -14.07 30.16 -1.01
C ALA A 584 -12.65 30.55 -1.42
N LEU A 585 -11.90 29.66 -2.08
CA LEU A 585 -10.53 29.93 -2.50
C LEU A 585 -10.44 31.00 -3.60
N VAL A 586 -11.39 31.04 -4.54
CA VAL A 586 -11.45 32.08 -5.59
C VAL A 586 -11.91 33.42 -5.00
N GLY A 587 -12.85 33.43 -4.05
CA GLY A 587 -13.25 34.62 -3.31
C GLY A 587 -12.06 35.26 -2.58
N LEU A 588 -11.33 34.48 -1.79
CA LEU A 588 -10.13 34.94 -1.07
C LEU A 588 -8.98 35.38 -2.00
N ALA A 589 -8.90 34.86 -3.22
CA ALA A 589 -7.89 35.28 -4.19
C ALA A 589 -8.17 36.68 -4.78
N LYS A 590 -9.45 37.01 -4.96
CA LYS A 590 -9.93 38.36 -5.32
C LYS A 590 -9.83 39.32 -4.14
N HIS A 591 -10.28 38.87 -2.97
CA HIS A 591 -10.38 39.63 -1.73
C HIS A 591 -9.20 39.33 -0.79
N ARG A 592 -8.01 39.81 -1.16
CA ARG A 592 -6.78 39.51 -0.38
C ARG A 592 -6.76 40.19 0.99
N GLU A 593 -7.48 41.30 1.13
CA GLU A 593 -7.76 41.96 2.40
C GLU A 593 -8.61 41.09 3.34
N VAL A 594 -9.63 40.39 2.82
CA VAL A 594 -10.42 39.39 3.56
C VAL A 594 -9.51 38.23 3.99
N ALA A 595 -8.66 37.74 3.08
CA ALA A 595 -7.73 36.67 3.39
C ALA A 595 -6.75 37.05 4.52
N SER A 596 -6.19 38.27 4.47
CA SER A 596 -5.30 38.80 5.50
C SER A 596 -6.00 38.98 6.85
N ALA A 597 -7.23 39.51 6.86
CA ALA A 597 -8.00 39.70 8.09
C ALA A 597 -8.38 38.36 8.76
N LEU A 598 -8.83 37.37 7.99
CA LEU A 598 -9.12 36.02 8.49
C LEU A 598 -7.86 35.39 9.12
N GLY A 599 -6.72 35.48 8.43
CA GLY A 599 -5.45 34.96 8.91
C GLY A 599 -4.94 35.66 10.17
N ALA A 600 -5.04 36.99 10.24
CA ALA A 600 -4.70 37.74 11.45
C ALA A 600 -5.58 37.35 12.65
N ASN A 601 -6.88 37.10 12.42
CA ASN A 601 -7.81 36.62 13.44
C ASN A 601 -7.48 35.18 13.88
N ALA A 602 -7.10 34.31 12.93
CA ALA A 602 -6.63 32.96 13.19
C ALA A 602 -5.36 32.96 14.07
N ARG A 603 -4.37 33.82 13.78
CA ARG A 603 -3.15 33.94 14.60
C ARG A 603 -3.48 34.43 16.01
N ARG A 604 -4.33 35.46 16.18
CA ARG A 604 -4.74 35.92 17.52
C ARG A 604 -5.40 34.80 18.34
N ALA A 605 -6.19 33.93 17.71
CA ALA A 605 -6.75 32.75 18.38
C ALA A 605 -5.70 31.68 18.72
N ALA A 606 -4.75 31.39 17.82
CA ALA A 606 -3.66 30.44 18.08
C ALA A 606 -2.76 30.87 19.25
N LEU A 607 -2.35 32.15 19.27
CA LEU A 607 -1.51 32.70 20.35
C LEU A 607 -2.21 32.72 21.72
N ALA A 608 -3.53 32.95 21.75
CA ALA A 608 -4.30 32.98 22.98
C ALA A 608 -4.57 31.58 23.56
N ASP A 609 -5.07 30.66 22.72
CA ASP A 609 -5.70 29.41 23.17
C ASP A 609 -4.89 28.14 22.83
N PHE A 610 -4.03 28.15 21.80
CA PHE A 610 -3.53 26.92 21.14
C PHE A 610 -2.00 26.85 20.96
N THR A 611 -1.21 27.50 21.80
CA THR A 611 0.23 27.21 21.89
C THR A 611 0.49 25.88 22.60
N TRP A 612 1.65 25.25 22.41
CA TRP A 612 2.04 24.07 23.19
C TRP A 612 2.18 24.36 24.70
N GLU A 613 2.55 25.59 25.06
CA GLU A 613 2.45 26.12 26.42
C GLU A 613 1.02 25.95 26.98
N ARG A 614 0.01 26.48 26.27
CA ARG A 614 -1.41 26.37 26.65
C ARG A 614 -1.96 24.94 26.57
N HIS A 615 -1.33 24.05 25.81
CA HIS A 615 -1.66 22.62 25.83
C HIS A 615 -1.26 22.00 27.18
N VAL A 616 -0.01 22.22 27.63
CA VAL A 616 0.47 21.63 28.90
C VAL A 616 -0.05 22.38 30.14
N ASP A 617 -0.37 23.67 30.06
CA ASP A 617 -1.06 24.38 31.16
C ASP A 617 -2.41 23.74 31.52
N ARG A 618 -3.19 23.30 30.51
CA ARG A 618 -4.46 22.59 30.72
C ARG A 618 -4.23 21.20 31.32
N LEU A 619 -3.20 20.51 30.87
CA LEU A 619 -2.78 19.21 31.42
C LEU A 619 -2.37 19.33 32.89
N ALA A 620 -1.62 20.36 33.27
CA ALA A 620 -1.21 20.58 34.67
C ALA A 620 -2.40 20.88 35.59
N ARG A 621 -3.37 21.69 35.12
CA ARG A 621 -4.63 21.94 35.85
C ARG A 621 -5.46 20.66 36.04
N ALA A 622 -5.55 19.84 34.99
CA ALA A 622 -6.24 18.55 35.03
C ALA A 622 -5.54 17.57 35.99
N PHE A 623 -4.21 17.53 35.95
CA PHE A 623 -3.37 16.71 36.82
C PHE A 623 -3.54 17.12 38.30
N GLY A 624 -3.57 18.43 38.57
CA GLY A 624 -3.75 18.96 39.93
C GLY A 624 -5.17 18.91 40.48
N GLY A 625 -6.14 18.34 39.76
CA GLY A 625 -7.54 18.31 40.16
C GLY A 625 -8.23 19.69 40.23
N VAL A 626 -7.63 20.72 39.63
CA VAL A 626 -8.10 22.10 39.74
C VAL A 626 -9.29 22.33 38.80
N GLY A 627 -10.48 22.46 39.39
CA GLY A 627 -11.74 22.68 38.67
C GLY A 627 -11.84 24.06 38.00
N GLY A 628 -11.13 24.28 36.88
CA GLY A 628 -11.22 25.52 36.12
C GLY A 628 -10.42 25.52 34.80
N ASN A 629 -11.12 25.44 33.67
CA ASN A 629 -10.56 25.54 32.30
C ASN A 629 -9.50 24.47 31.96
N ALA A 630 -9.59 23.29 32.60
CA ALA A 630 -8.68 22.15 32.42
C ALA A 630 -9.04 21.28 31.20
N SER A 631 -10.31 21.25 30.81
CA SER A 631 -10.76 20.83 29.48
C SER A 631 -10.97 22.10 28.65
N TRP A 632 -10.58 22.08 27.37
CA TRP A 632 -10.90 23.15 26.43
C TRP A 632 -12.35 23.03 25.96
N GLU A 633 -13.06 24.17 25.93
CA GLU A 633 -14.45 24.28 25.46
C GLU A 633 -14.52 25.29 24.29
N PRO A 634 -15.39 25.08 23.28
CA PRO A 634 -15.50 25.98 22.14
C PRO A 634 -16.17 27.31 22.52
N ARG A 635 -15.73 28.41 21.89
CA ARG A 635 -16.36 29.74 22.09
C ARG A 635 -17.76 29.78 21.42
N PRO A 636 -18.75 30.49 22.00
CA PRO A 636 -20.03 30.77 21.34
C PRO A 636 -19.87 31.55 20.02
N ARG A 637 -20.93 31.60 19.22
CA ARG A 637 -20.97 32.38 17.97
C ARG A 637 -21.20 33.87 18.23
N ASP A 638 -20.21 34.69 17.81
CA ASP A 638 -20.33 36.02 17.18
C ASP A 638 -20.12 37.33 18.00
N GLY A 639 -19.13 38.15 17.59
CA GLY A 639 -18.96 39.58 17.94
C GLY A 639 -17.73 40.29 17.30
N GLU A 640 -17.91 41.51 16.73
CA GLU A 640 -16.88 42.45 16.14
C GLU A 640 -15.82 42.98 17.16
N PRO A 641 -14.71 43.72 16.81
CA PRO A 641 -14.41 44.51 15.58
C PRO A 641 -12.93 44.65 15.04
N GLU A 642 -12.82 45.26 13.84
CA GLU A 642 -11.81 46.18 13.20
C GLU A 642 -10.24 45.97 13.01
N PRO A 643 -9.58 46.64 12.01
CA PRO A 643 -8.18 46.37 11.54
C PRO A 643 -7.19 47.58 11.32
N VAL A 644 -5.87 47.34 11.11
CA VAL A 644 -4.80 48.34 10.76
C VAL A 644 -3.70 47.74 9.80
N ARG A 645 -2.86 48.56 9.11
CA ARG A 645 -1.94 48.21 7.97
C ARG A 645 -0.39 48.17 8.25
N PRO A 646 0.46 47.56 7.36
CA PRO A 646 1.95 47.46 7.46
C PRO A 646 2.81 47.99 6.24
N PRO A 647 4.18 47.92 6.27
CA PRO A 647 5.14 48.25 5.16
C PRO A 647 6.09 47.08 4.65
N GLU A 648 7.27 47.37 4.03
CA GLU A 648 7.80 46.74 2.75
C GLU A 648 9.35 46.34 2.56
N PRO A 649 9.80 45.71 1.41
CA PRO A 649 10.97 44.74 1.28
C PRO A 649 12.29 45.03 0.45
N VAL A 650 13.36 44.18 0.55
CA VAL A 650 14.62 44.07 -0.31
C VAL A 650 15.19 42.59 -0.46
N ARG A 651 16.31 42.28 -1.21
CA ARG A 651 16.74 40.95 -1.83
C ARG A 651 18.28 40.55 -1.94
N VAL A 652 18.64 39.43 -2.65
CA VAL A 652 19.94 38.64 -2.69
C VAL A 652 20.41 38.14 -4.11
N PRO A 653 21.70 37.74 -4.38
CA PRO A 653 22.19 36.97 -5.58
C PRO A 653 23.14 35.71 -5.37
N ALA A 654 23.68 35.05 -6.45
CA ALA A 654 24.25 33.64 -6.47
C ALA A 654 25.46 33.33 -7.47
N VAL A 655 25.55 32.12 -8.14
CA VAL A 655 26.51 31.58 -9.22
C VAL A 655 27.68 30.62 -8.72
N SER A 656 28.26 29.54 -9.35
CA SER A 656 28.12 28.65 -10.58
C SER A 656 28.65 27.15 -10.43
N ARG A 657 29.46 26.56 -11.37
CA ARG A 657 29.97 25.13 -11.56
C ARG A 657 31.24 25.05 -12.49
N GLU A 658 31.83 23.97 -13.08
CA GLU A 658 31.63 22.47 -13.22
C GLU A 658 32.95 21.69 -13.70
N PRO A 659 33.12 20.34 -13.52
CA PRO A 659 34.32 19.50 -13.92
C PRO A 659 34.02 18.19 -14.76
N ALA A 660 34.90 17.26 -15.23
CA ALA A 660 36.35 17.12 -15.61
C ALA A 660 36.65 15.71 -16.30
N PRO A 661 37.82 15.42 -16.98
CA PRO A 661 37.97 14.31 -17.98
C PRO A 661 38.42 12.86 -17.60
N ALA A 662 38.74 12.51 -16.36
CA ALA A 662 39.53 11.30 -16.03
C ALA A 662 38.89 9.90 -16.26
N ALA A 663 37.69 9.80 -16.84
CA ALA A 663 36.88 8.57 -16.88
C ALA A 663 37.33 7.49 -17.89
N ARG A 664 38.08 7.87 -18.94
CA ARG A 664 38.28 7.03 -20.15
C ARG A 664 39.30 5.89 -20.02
N ALA A 665 40.12 5.85 -18.96
CA ALA A 665 41.27 4.95 -18.89
C ALA A 665 40.97 3.54 -18.32
N ARG A 666 39.80 3.33 -17.69
CA ARG A 666 39.49 2.09 -16.95
C ARG A 666 38.89 0.96 -17.81
N ILE A 667 38.48 1.29 -19.03
CA ILE A 667 37.87 0.45 -20.07
C ILE A 667 38.43 -0.98 -20.19
N ALA A 668 39.75 -1.14 -20.13
CA ALA A 668 40.41 -2.41 -20.45
C ALA A 668 40.64 -3.35 -19.24
N GLU A 669 40.31 -2.94 -18.02
CA GLU A 669 40.77 -3.64 -16.80
C GLU A 669 39.78 -4.72 -16.28
N VAL A 670 38.57 -4.79 -16.84
CA VAL A 670 37.46 -5.59 -16.27
C VAL A 670 37.12 -6.87 -17.06
N GLU A 671 37.42 -6.92 -18.37
CA GLU A 671 37.05 -8.04 -19.25
C GLU A 671 37.62 -9.40 -18.78
N ASP A 672 38.88 -9.42 -18.30
CA ASP A 672 39.55 -10.64 -17.80
C ASP A 672 38.96 -11.16 -16.47
N GLY A 673 38.33 -10.30 -15.67
CA GLY A 673 37.89 -10.65 -14.31
C GLY A 673 36.57 -11.43 -14.25
N PHE A 674 35.72 -11.29 -15.26
CA PHE A 674 34.28 -11.57 -15.09
C PHE A 674 33.82 -12.99 -15.45
N VAL A 675 34.52 -13.65 -16.38
CA VAL A 675 34.12 -14.94 -17.00
C VAL A 675 33.92 -16.09 -15.98
N ALA A 676 34.47 -15.97 -14.77
CA ALA A 676 34.60 -17.08 -13.83
C ALA A 676 33.45 -17.29 -12.81
N ARG A 677 32.42 -16.42 -12.70
CA ARG A 677 31.57 -16.40 -11.46
C ARG A 677 30.03 -16.39 -11.55
N ARG A 678 29.37 -16.34 -12.71
CA ARG A 678 27.90 -16.58 -12.80
C ARG A 678 27.49 -17.37 -14.04
N THR A 679 26.64 -18.38 -13.85
CA THR A 679 26.06 -19.22 -14.92
C THR A 679 24.57 -18.93 -15.16
N ASP A 680 24.03 -17.87 -14.58
CA ASP A 680 22.61 -17.48 -14.63
C ASP A 680 22.15 -16.88 -15.99
N GLU A 681 23.05 -16.75 -16.96
CA GLU A 681 22.87 -15.87 -18.13
C GLU A 681 22.63 -16.61 -19.46
N ALA A 682 22.81 -17.94 -19.51
CA ALA A 682 23.06 -18.70 -20.73
C ALA A 682 22.03 -18.57 -21.87
N ILE A 683 20.76 -18.26 -21.58
CA ILE A 683 19.72 -18.05 -22.62
C ILE A 683 19.56 -16.57 -22.96
N ALA A 684 19.55 -15.68 -21.96
CA ALA A 684 19.35 -14.24 -22.18
C ALA A 684 20.56 -13.58 -22.86
N VAL A 685 21.78 -13.90 -22.40
CA VAL A 685 23.03 -13.44 -23.03
C VAL A 685 23.24 -14.06 -24.41
N ARG A 686 22.82 -15.32 -24.62
CA ARG A 686 22.83 -15.90 -25.97
C ARG A 686 21.90 -15.13 -26.91
N ALA A 687 20.66 -14.86 -26.50
CA ALA A 687 19.72 -14.07 -27.28
C ALA A 687 20.21 -12.63 -27.54
N LEU A 688 20.93 -12.00 -26.59
CA LEU A 688 21.60 -10.71 -26.83
C LEU A 688 22.72 -10.80 -27.88
N ARG A 689 23.62 -11.78 -27.76
CA ARG A 689 24.75 -11.99 -28.70
C ARG A 689 24.28 -12.36 -30.11
N GLU A 690 23.16 -13.09 -30.23
CA GLU A 690 22.52 -13.41 -31.52
C GLU A 690 21.69 -12.22 -32.06
N ALA A 691 21.37 -11.23 -31.21
CA ALA A 691 20.64 -10.03 -31.59
C ALA A 691 21.54 -8.87 -32.04
N ALA A 692 22.48 -8.40 -31.22
CA ALA A 692 23.27 -7.19 -31.52
C ALA A 692 24.23 -7.37 -32.72
N ARG A 693 24.27 -6.39 -33.63
CA ARG A 693 25.16 -6.40 -34.81
C ARG A 693 25.94 -5.09 -34.95
N ALA A 694 27.07 -5.16 -35.66
CA ALA A 694 27.90 -4.01 -35.98
C ALA A 694 27.09 -2.90 -36.68
N GLY A 695 27.26 -1.65 -36.20
CA GLY A 695 26.62 -0.46 -36.77
C GLY A 695 25.14 -0.26 -36.41
N GLU A 696 24.48 -1.19 -35.73
CA GLU A 696 23.09 -1.03 -35.28
C GLU A 696 22.96 -0.03 -34.11
N ARG A 697 21.88 0.75 -34.08
CA ARG A 697 21.48 1.55 -32.93
C ARG A 697 20.64 0.69 -31.98
N VAL A 698 21.15 0.48 -30.76
CA VAL A 698 20.51 -0.36 -29.74
C VAL A 698 19.97 0.49 -28.60
N LEU A 699 18.82 0.13 -28.04
CA LEU A 699 18.23 0.77 -26.86
C LEU A 699 18.07 -0.22 -25.70
N GLU A 700 18.68 0.08 -24.54
CA GLU A 700 18.33 -0.58 -23.27
C GLU A 700 17.26 0.22 -22.52
N ILE A 701 16.22 -0.48 -22.03
CA ILE A 701 15.18 0.06 -21.17
C ILE A 701 15.20 -0.66 -19.82
N GLY A 702 15.83 -0.03 -18.80
CA GLY A 702 15.86 -0.52 -17.43
C GLY A 702 17.23 -0.45 -16.74
N ALA A 703 17.30 -0.95 -15.51
CA ALA A 703 18.53 -1.05 -14.73
C ALA A 703 18.75 -2.51 -14.29
N GLY A 704 19.54 -3.26 -15.08
CA GLY A 704 20.06 -4.57 -14.71
C GLY A 704 21.30 -4.48 -13.81
N PRO A 705 21.92 -5.63 -13.46
CA PRO A 705 23.17 -5.69 -12.68
C PRO A 705 24.45 -5.47 -13.51
N TRP A 706 24.35 -4.88 -14.70
CA TRP A 706 25.47 -4.35 -15.52
C TRP A 706 26.39 -5.39 -16.21
N THR A 707 26.02 -6.67 -16.21
CA THR A 707 26.86 -7.79 -16.70
C THR A 707 26.68 -8.11 -18.19
N ASP A 708 25.60 -7.62 -18.81
CA ASP A 708 25.16 -7.98 -20.16
C ASP A 708 25.59 -7.00 -21.26
N LEU A 709 26.11 -5.81 -20.88
CA LEU A 709 26.43 -4.70 -21.77
C LEU A 709 27.57 -5.00 -22.76
N VAL A 710 28.64 -5.65 -22.30
CA VAL A 710 29.80 -6.00 -23.16
C VAL A 710 29.39 -6.87 -24.36
N HIS A 711 28.34 -7.68 -24.20
CA HIS A 711 27.81 -8.54 -25.27
C HIS A 711 26.94 -7.81 -26.30
N VAL A 712 26.59 -6.55 -26.04
CA VAL A 712 25.89 -5.66 -26.99
C VAL A 712 26.87 -4.70 -27.66
N VAL A 713 27.91 -4.24 -26.96
CA VAL A 713 28.86 -3.25 -27.49
C VAL A 713 30.06 -3.88 -28.21
N ALA A 714 30.57 -5.05 -27.79
CA ALA A 714 31.69 -5.72 -28.45
C ALA A 714 31.48 -6.05 -29.95
N PRO A 715 30.24 -6.34 -30.45
CA PRO A 715 29.96 -6.42 -31.88
C PRO A 715 30.08 -5.10 -32.67
N GLY A 716 30.33 -3.96 -32.01
CA GLY A 716 30.40 -2.64 -32.65
C GLY A 716 29.03 -1.95 -32.82
N ALA A 717 28.09 -2.15 -31.89
CA ALA A 717 26.77 -1.51 -31.92
C ALA A 717 26.73 -0.21 -31.10
N SER A 718 25.94 0.77 -31.55
CA SER A 718 25.77 2.07 -30.88
C SER A 718 24.66 2.00 -29.82
N LEU A 719 25.04 1.76 -28.56
CA LEU A 719 24.10 1.65 -27.45
C LEU A 719 23.64 3.02 -26.91
N VAL A 720 22.32 3.18 -26.77
CA VAL A 720 21.64 4.23 -26.01
C VAL A 720 20.89 3.57 -24.85
N ARG A 721 20.79 4.25 -23.70
CA ARG A 721 20.15 3.71 -22.50
C ARG A 721 19.13 4.67 -21.91
N VAL A 722 18.03 4.14 -21.37
CA VAL A 722 16.99 4.92 -20.67
C VAL A 722 17.08 4.67 -19.16
N ASP A 723 17.54 5.66 -18.41
CA ASP A 723 17.64 5.61 -16.95
C ASP A 723 16.45 6.32 -16.27
N PHE A 724 15.78 5.63 -15.36
CA PHE A 724 14.52 6.09 -14.72
C PHE A 724 14.68 6.59 -13.27
N SER A 725 15.88 6.57 -12.70
CA SER A 725 16.14 7.12 -11.36
C SER A 725 17.59 7.61 -11.22
N GLU A 726 17.83 8.54 -10.30
CA GLU A 726 19.17 9.07 -10.03
C GLU A 726 20.09 8.03 -9.38
N GLU A 727 19.55 7.12 -8.56
CA GLU A 727 20.29 5.96 -8.04
C GLU A 727 20.70 5.01 -9.17
N SER A 728 19.82 4.75 -10.14
CA SER A 728 20.16 3.98 -11.36
C SER A 728 21.25 4.69 -12.15
N ARG A 729 21.17 6.00 -12.37
CA ARG A 729 22.21 6.80 -13.05
C ARG A 729 23.53 6.80 -12.29
N ALA A 730 23.51 6.84 -10.96
CA ALA A 730 24.70 6.80 -10.11
C ALA A 730 25.32 5.39 -10.04
N HIS A 731 24.54 4.32 -10.23
CA HIS A 731 25.06 2.97 -10.41
C HIS A 731 25.62 2.80 -11.84
N ALA A 732 24.85 3.21 -12.86
CA ALA A 732 25.25 3.22 -14.27
C ALA A 732 26.60 3.89 -14.48
N ARG A 733 26.74 5.13 -14.01
CA ARG A 733 28.00 5.91 -14.09
C ARG A 733 29.17 5.28 -13.33
N ARG A 734 28.93 4.37 -12.37
CA ARG A 734 30.00 3.63 -11.67
C ARG A 734 30.37 2.35 -12.40
N SER A 735 29.41 1.57 -12.89
CA SER A 735 29.69 0.38 -13.71
C SER A 735 30.30 0.78 -15.06
N VAL A 736 29.69 1.72 -15.78
CA VAL A 736 30.17 2.22 -17.08
C VAL A 736 31.52 2.97 -16.96
N ALA A 737 31.90 3.47 -15.78
CA ALA A 737 33.25 4.00 -15.53
C ALA A 737 34.24 2.98 -14.92
N ALA A 738 33.78 1.77 -14.60
CA ALA A 738 34.62 0.61 -14.28
C ALA A 738 34.93 -0.15 -15.58
N GLU A 739 33.89 -0.55 -16.32
CA GLU A 739 33.95 -1.07 -17.69
C GLU A 739 34.38 -0.01 -18.73
N GLY A 740 34.55 1.26 -18.31
CA GLY A 740 35.02 2.42 -19.11
C GLY A 740 34.34 2.77 -20.44
N LEU A 741 33.23 2.12 -20.81
CA LEU A 741 32.54 2.31 -22.10
C LEU A 741 31.95 3.73 -22.26
N GLU A 742 31.99 4.30 -23.47
CA GLU A 742 31.17 5.48 -23.79
C GLU A 742 29.78 5.06 -24.26
N VAL A 743 28.75 5.36 -23.45
CA VAL A 743 27.36 4.98 -23.73
C VAL A 743 26.44 6.19 -23.53
N ALA A 744 25.58 6.46 -24.53
CA ALA A 744 24.62 7.56 -24.45
C ALA A 744 23.52 7.23 -23.43
N SER A 745 23.29 8.12 -22.46
CA SER A 745 22.24 7.95 -21.43
C SER A 745 21.17 9.04 -21.53
N VAL A 746 19.92 8.61 -21.56
CA VAL A 746 18.72 9.44 -21.64
C VAL A 746 18.00 9.33 -20.31
N SER A 747 17.92 10.43 -19.57
CA SER A 747 17.18 10.45 -18.31
C SER A 747 15.69 10.54 -18.59
N CYS A 748 14.93 9.52 -18.19
CA CYS A 748 13.48 9.58 -18.14
C CYS A 748 13.05 9.95 -16.71
N ALA A 749 11.94 10.67 -16.54
CA ALA A 749 11.49 11.06 -15.21
C ALA A 749 10.88 9.85 -14.47
N PRO A 750 11.07 9.74 -13.14
CA PRO A 750 10.45 8.67 -12.36
C PRO A 750 8.92 8.70 -12.53
N GLY A 751 8.35 7.60 -13.03
CA GLY A 751 6.90 7.50 -13.28
C GLY A 751 6.40 8.02 -14.63
N SER A 752 7.29 8.49 -15.53
CA SER A 752 6.92 8.85 -16.91
C SER A 752 6.09 7.76 -17.61
N SER A 753 5.15 8.19 -18.45
CA SER A 753 4.26 7.33 -19.24
C SER A 753 4.79 6.98 -20.65
N MET A 754 5.83 7.70 -21.10
CA MET A 754 6.47 7.62 -22.40
C MET A 754 7.98 7.88 -22.24
N ILE A 755 8.80 7.27 -23.09
CA ILE A 755 10.25 7.48 -23.19
C ILE A 755 10.53 8.62 -24.19
N PRO A 756 11.28 9.68 -23.83
CA PRO A 756 11.51 10.85 -24.67
C PRO A 756 12.59 10.58 -25.75
N LEU A 757 12.25 9.71 -26.70
CA LEU A 757 13.06 9.31 -27.85
C LEU A 757 12.16 9.17 -29.09
N GLU A 758 12.74 9.41 -30.27
CA GLU A 758 12.04 9.45 -31.56
C GLU A 758 11.50 8.08 -31.98
N ASP A 759 10.33 8.07 -32.61
CA ASP A 759 9.70 6.87 -33.17
C ASP A 759 10.59 6.22 -34.24
N GLY A 760 10.70 4.89 -34.20
CA GLY A 760 11.45 4.12 -35.19
C GLY A 760 12.96 4.38 -35.24
N SER A 761 13.56 4.96 -34.20
CA SER A 761 14.96 5.40 -34.19
C SER A 761 16.00 4.30 -33.88
N PHE A 762 15.56 3.07 -33.54
CA PHE A 762 16.43 1.95 -33.12
C PHE A 762 16.24 0.66 -33.93
N ASP A 763 17.34 -0.05 -34.18
CA ASP A 763 17.37 -1.39 -34.81
C ASP A 763 16.93 -2.51 -33.86
N PHE A 764 17.34 -2.38 -32.60
CA PHE A 764 17.11 -3.38 -31.55
C PHE A 764 16.78 -2.69 -30.22
N VAL A 765 15.71 -3.13 -29.55
CA VAL A 765 15.29 -2.58 -28.24
C VAL A 765 15.13 -3.71 -27.23
N TYR A 766 15.79 -3.63 -26.07
CA TYR A 766 15.75 -4.67 -25.05
C TYR A 766 15.46 -4.19 -23.63
N ALA A 767 14.84 -5.06 -22.84
CA ALA A 767 14.47 -4.84 -21.45
C ALA A 767 14.67 -6.12 -20.62
N ILE A 768 15.86 -6.28 -20.03
CA ILE A 768 16.27 -7.47 -19.27
C ILE A 768 16.27 -7.23 -17.74
N GLY A 769 16.50 -6.00 -17.29
CA GLY A 769 16.38 -5.61 -15.87
C GLY A 769 14.95 -5.68 -15.29
N GLY A 770 13.95 -6.00 -16.11
CA GLY A 770 12.53 -6.02 -15.76
C GLY A 770 11.78 -4.85 -16.37
N VAL A 771 10.58 -4.56 -15.85
CA VAL A 771 9.73 -3.46 -16.36
C VAL A 771 9.90 -2.22 -15.46
N PRO A 772 10.21 -1.03 -16.01
CA PRO A 772 10.39 0.18 -15.20
C PRO A 772 9.19 0.58 -14.32
N GLU A 773 9.48 1.43 -13.34
CA GLU A 773 8.46 2.13 -12.57
C GLU A 773 7.69 3.11 -13.50
N GLY A 774 6.38 3.26 -13.30
CA GLY A 774 5.46 3.90 -14.26
C GLY A 774 4.91 2.96 -15.34
N PHE A 775 5.75 2.17 -16.02
CA PHE A 775 5.35 1.40 -17.21
C PHE A 775 4.65 0.07 -16.92
N SER A 776 3.46 -0.18 -17.48
CA SER A 776 2.88 -1.54 -17.51
C SER A 776 3.62 -2.41 -18.55
N THR A 777 3.55 -3.74 -18.46
CA THR A 777 4.15 -4.61 -19.49
C THR A 777 3.54 -4.37 -20.89
N SER A 778 2.28 -3.95 -20.96
CA SER A 778 1.65 -3.51 -22.21
C SER A 778 2.27 -2.21 -22.70
N ARG A 779 2.31 -1.15 -21.87
CA ARG A 779 2.92 0.14 -22.25
C ARG A 779 4.40 0.01 -22.60
N LEU A 780 5.15 -0.86 -21.93
CA LEU A 780 6.54 -1.15 -22.32
C LEU A 780 6.60 -1.79 -23.70
N ALA A 781 5.72 -2.76 -24.01
CA ALA A 781 5.66 -3.34 -25.36
C ALA A 781 5.21 -2.33 -26.43
N ASP A 782 4.28 -1.42 -26.11
CA ASP A 782 3.86 -0.33 -26.99
C ASP A 782 4.99 0.69 -27.23
N GLU A 783 5.80 1.00 -26.22
CA GLU A 783 6.99 1.85 -26.37
C GLU A 783 8.13 1.15 -27.12
N MET A 784 8.38 -0.13 -26.85
CA MET A 784 9.33 -0.94 -27.64
C MET A 784 8.89 -1.01 -29.10
N TRP A 785 7.57 -1.13 -29.37
CA TRP A 785 7.00 -1.05 -30.70
C TRP A 785 7.19 0.33 -31.34
N ARG A 786 7.00 1.41 -30.57
CA ARG A 786 7.14 2.78 -31.05
C ARG A 786 8.58 3.10 -31.43
N LEU A 787 9.53 2.76 -30.57
CA LEU A 787 10.95 3.12 -30.69
C LEU A 787 11.73 2.23 -31.67
N VAL A 788 11.35 0.96 -31.84
CA VAL A 788 12.01 0.08 -32.82
C VAL A 788 11.54 0.40 -34.25
N ARG A 789 12.46 0.39 -35.21
CA ARG A 789 12.16 0.64 -36.64
C ARG A 789 11.41 -0.52 -37.30
N PRO A 790 10.69 -0.29 -38.42
CA PRO A 790 10.13 -1.38 -39.22
C PRO A 790 11.20 -2.41 -39.62
N GLY A 791 10.88 -3.69 -39.50
CA GLY A 791 11.82 -4.82 -39.65
C GLY A 791 12.77 -5.05 -38.46
N GLY A 792 12.80 -4.14 -37.48
CA GLY A 792 13.68 -4.17 -36.30
C GLY A 792 13.19 -5.11 -35.19
N ARG A 793 14.05 -5.35 -34.18
CA ARG A 793 13.94 -6.49 -33.26
C ARG A 793 13.76 -6.08 -31.80
N VAL A 794 13.12 -6.92 -30.99
CA VAL A 794 12.90 -6.66 -29.55
C VAL A 794 13.18 -7.88 -28.67
N LEU A 795 13.67 -7.63 -27.45
CA LEU A 795 13.97 -8.67 -26.45
C LEU A 795 13.46 -8.27 -25.05
N LEU A 796 12.53 -9.03 -24.47
CA LEU A 796 11.87 -8.72 -23.20
C LEU A 796 11.98 -9.88 -22.20
N ARG A 797 12.41 -9.58 -20.96
CA ARG A 797 12.38 -10.52 -19.82
C ARG A 797 11.25 -10.19 -18.85
N SER A 798 10.53 -11.21 -18.38
CA SER A 798 9.47 -11.08 -17.38
C SER A 798 9.36 -12.31 -16.47
N ASN A 799 8.96 -12.14 -15.21
CA ASN A 799 8.93 -13.26 -14.26
C ASN A 799 7.75 -14.21 -14.53
N ALA A 800 7.97 -15.52 -14.45
CA ALA A 800 7.00 -16.51 -14.88
C ALA A 800 5.93 -16.81 -13.81
N GLN A 801 4.67 -16.39 -14.05
CA GLN A 801 3.54 -16.53 -13.09
C GLN A 801 3.24 -17.98 -12.67
N ARG A 802 3.69 -18.95 -13.47
CA ARG A 802 3.46 -20.40 -13.27
C ARG A 802 4.72 -21.15 -12.81
N SER A 803 5.79 -20.44 -12.43
CA SER A 803 7.00 -21.06 -11.88
C SER A 803 6.73 -21.79 -10.55
N VAL A 804 7.29 -22.99 -10.39
CA VAL A 804 7.23 -23.73 -9.13
C VAL A 804 7.97 -23.01 -8.00
N HIS A 805 9.06 -22.29 -8.31
CA HIS A 805 9.83 -21.53 -7.32
C HIS A 805 9.03 -20.34 -6.76
N TYR A 806 8.28 -19.65 -7.62
CA TYR A 806 7.41 -18.53 -7.24
C TYR A 806 6.31 -18.95 -6.25
N TRP A 807 5.66 -20.09 -6.48
CA TRP A 807 4.61 -20.59 -5.58
C TRP A 807 5.11 -21.27 -4.32
N LEU A 808 6.35 -21.80 -4.28
CA LEU A 808 6.90 -22.42 -3.07
C LEU A 808 7.63 -21.44 -2.16
N ASP A 809 8.46 -20.55 -2.71
CA ASP A 809 9.27 -19.64 -1.89
C ASP A 809 8.49 -18.36 -1.55
N LEU A 810 8.03 -17.61 -2.55
CA LEU A 810 7.39 -16.31 -2.33
C LEU A 810 6.02 -16.43 -1.65
N PHE A 811 5.13 -17.30 -2.14
CA PHE A 811 3.78 -17.42 -1.57
C PHE A 811 3.80 -17.99 -0.13
N TRP A 812 4.58 -19.03 0.17
CA TRP A 812 4.56 -19.67 1.49
C TRP A 812 5.57 -19.10 2.51
N ARG A 813 6.82 -18.79 2.14
CA ARG A 813 7.85 -18.30 3.09
C ARG A 813 7.59 -16.85 3.51
N LEU A 814 7.15 -16.01 2.57
CA LEU A 814 6.98 -14.57 2.79
C LEU A 814 5.52 -14.13 2.72
N GLY A 815 4.75 -14.69 1.80
CA GLY A 815 3.32 -14.42 1.71
C GLY A 815 2.54 -14.87 2.94
N VAL A 816 2.33 -16.18 3.09
CA VAL A 816 1.46 -16.71 4.16
C VAL A 816 2.09 -16.54 5.54
N ARG A 817 3.42 -16.72 5.66
CA ARG A 817 4.13 -16.62 6.94
C ARG A 817 4.31 -15.20 7.46
N SER A 818 4.46 -14.20 6.59
CA SER A 818 4.59 -12.79 6.99
C SER A 818 3.35 -11.95 6.61
N ALA A 819 2.18 -12.60 6.49
CA ALA A 819 0.88 -12.00 6.20
C ALA A 819 0.74 -11.23 4.86
N LEU A 820 1.74 -11.25 3.98
CA LEU A 820 1.79 -10.39 2.80
C LEU A 820 0.79 -10.77 1.68
N VAL A 821 0.36 -12.03 1.54
CA VAL A 821 -0.61 -12.43 0.45
C VAL A 821 -1.89 -11.62 0.53
N ASP A 822 -2.38 -11.36 1.74
CA ASP A 822 -3.65 -10.69 1.97
C ASP A 822 -3.49 -9.16 2.10
N GLN A 823 -2.27 -8.63 1.96
CA GLN A 823 -1.95 -7.20 2.12
C GLN A 823 -1.49 -6.58 0.80
N VAL A 824 -0.76 -7.35 -0.02
CA VAL A 824 -0.13 -6.86 -1.25
C VAL A 824 -0.13 -7.94 -2.33
N SER A 825 -0.15 -7.52 -3.60
CA SER A 825 -0.09 -8.47 -4.71
C SER A 825 1.18 -9.34 -4.65
N MET A 826 1.11 -10.56 -5.16
CA MET A 826 2.27 -11.46 -5.24
C MET A 826 3.49 -10.86 -5.98
N ALA A 827 3.29 -9.87 -6.86
CA ALA A 827 4.37 -9.12 -7.51
C ALA A 827 5.09 -8.15 -6.55
N GLU A 828 4.37 -7.56 -5.58
CA GLU A 828 4.93 -6.74 -4.51
C GLU A 828 5.63 -7.60 -3.44
N ILE A 829 5.17 -8.84 -3.20
CA ILE A 829 5.90 -9.82 -2.39
C ILE A 829 7.23 -10.20 -3.06
N ALA A 830 7.21 -10.41 -4.38
CA ALA A 830 8.41 -10.63 -5.18
C ALA A 830 9.35 -9.42 -5.16
N ALA A 831 8.82 -8.19 -5.24
CA ALA A 831 9.61 -6.96 -5.09
C ALA A 831 10.31 -6.90 -3.72
N ARG A 832 9.62 -7.29 -2.64
CA ARG A 832 10.15 -7.26 -1.27
C ARG A 832 11.24 -8.31 -1.01
N ASP A 833 11.13 -9.51 -1.60
CA ASP A 833 12.20 -10.51 -1.52
C ASP A 833 13.42 -10.11 -2.37
N ALA A 834 13.21 -9.60 -3.58
CA ALA A 834 14.29 -9.09 -4.43
C ALA A 834 15.04 -7.93 -3.76
N SER A 835 14.30 -6.96 -3.21
CA SER A 835 14.86 -5.83 -2.45
C SER A 835 15.68 -6.28 -1.24
N ARG A 836 15.21 -7.30 -0.51
CA ARG A 836 15.95 -7.92 0.61
C ARG A 836 17.23 -8.63 0.19
N ARG A 837 17.30 -9.21 -1.02
CA ARG A 837 18.51 -9.87 -1.55
C ARG A 837 19.51 -8.88 -2.17
N ALA A 838 19.06 -7.69 -2.58
CA ALA A 838 19.86 -6.68 -3.27
C ALA A 838 20.27 -5.47 -2.40
N GLY A 839 19.74 -5.33 -1.19
CA GLY A 839 20.13 -4.26 -0.24
C GLY A 839 19.52 -2.88 -0.52
N GLY A 840 18.50 -2.78 -1.39
CA GLY A 840 17.86 -1.52 -1.78
C GLY A 840 16.51 -1.74 -2.47
N ARG A 841 15.84 -0.68 -2.94
CA ARG A 841 14.59 -0.80 -3.71
C ARG A 841 14.88 -1.42 -5.09
N VAL A 842 14.38 -2.62 -5.34
CA VAL A 842 14.39 -3.25 -6.68
C VAL A 842 13.06 -2.95 -7.38
N PRO A 843 13.05 -2.62 -8.70
CA PRO A 843 11.81 -2.41 -9.45
C PRO A 843 10.82 -3.56 -9.31
N ARG A 844 9.51 -3.24 -9.23
CA ARG A 844 8.44 -4.24 -9.06
C ARG A 844 8.49 -5.28 -10.19
N PRO A 845 8.87 -6.54 -9.92
CA PRO A 845 8.98 -7.55 -10.97
C PRO A 845 7.58 -7.85 -11.50
N ARG A 846 7.31 -7.48 -12.76
CA ARG A 846 6.00 -7.71 -13.38
C ARG A 846 5.93 -9.14 -13.91
N ILE A 847 4.85 -9.82 -13.52
CA ILE A 847 4.73 -11.27 -13.57
C ILE A 847 3.68 -11.66 -14.61
N GLN A 848 4.04 -12.56 -15.53
CA GLN A 848 3.27 -12.83 -16.74
C GLN A 848 3.10 -14.32 -17.05
N THR A 849 2.14 -14.64 -17.92
CA THR A 849 2.01 -15.96 -18.56
C THR A 849 2.36 -15.87 -20.04
N ARG A 850 2.79 -17.00 -20.64
CA ARG A 850 3.03 -17.11 -22.09
C ARG A 850 1.83 -16.60 -22.92
N SER A 851 0.62 -16.99 -22.55
CA SER A 851 -0.62 -16.56 -23.22
C SER A 851 -0.90 -15.06 -23.08
N ARG A 852 -0.51 -14.42 -21.97
CA ARG A 852 -0.68 -12.96 -21.78
C ARG A 852 0.37 -12.16 -22.54
N LEU A 853 1.63 -12.64 -22.59
CA LEU A 853 2.67 -12.03 -23.41
C LEU A 853 2.33 -12.09 -24.90
N ARG A 854 1.86 -13.25 -25.41
CA ARG A 854 1.35 -13.37 -26.80
C ARG A 854 0.20 -12.41 -27.12
N ARG A 855 -0.67 -12.11 -26.15
CA ARG A 855 -1.75 -11.10 -26.31
C ARG A 855 -1.28 -9.65 -26.23
N ILE A 856 -0.14 -9.39 -25.60
CA ILE A 856 0.47 -8.04 -25.52
C ILE A 856 1.27 -7.75 -26.79
N LEU A 857 1.91 -8.78 -27.36
CA LEU A 857 2.82 -8.67 -28.50
C LEU A 857 2.15 -9.02 -29.85
N THR A 858 0.82 -8.99 -29.95
CA THR A 858 0.06 -9.34 -31.18
C THR A 858 0.38 -8.46 -32.39
N ARG A 859 0.99 -7.29 -32.17
CA ARG A 859 1.44 -6.37 -33.22
C ARG A 859 2.75 -6.85 -33.87
N PHE A 860 3.56 -7.60 -33.13
CA PHE A 860 4.85 -8.11 -33.56
C PHE A 860 4.73 -9.46 -34.27
N GLU A 861 5.64 -9.71 -35.20
CA GLU A 861 5.87 -11.01 -35.84
C GLU A 861 7.00 -11.78 -35.13
N GLU A 862 7.26 -13.02 -35.56
CA GLU A 862 8.38 -13.87 -35.07
C GLU A 862 8.43 -14.02 -33.52
N VAL A 863 7.27 -14.04 -32.84
CA VAL A 863 7.17 -13.98 -31.36
C VAL A 863 7.45 -15.32 -30.66
N GLU A 864 8.71 -15.57 -30.28
CA GLU A 864 9.13 -16.76 -29.52
C GLU A 864 9.17 -16.51 -28.00
N ILE A 865 8.83 -17.53 -27.18
CA ILE A 865 8.78 -17.39 -25.71
C ILE A 865 9.41 -18.59 -24.97
N HIS A 866 10.68 -18.42 -24.65
CA HIS A 866 11.49 -19.39 -23.93
C HIS A 866 11.26 -19.30 -22.42
N SER A 867 11.41 -20.42 -21.73
CA SER A 867 11.33 -20.51 -20.27
C SER A 867 12.72 -20.80 -19.73
N ASP A 868 13.32 -19.81 -19.09
CA ASP A 868 14.68 -19.85 -18.58
C ASP A 868 14.75 -20.66 -17.28
N ALA A 869 15.30 -21.87 -17.37
CA ALA A 869 15.49 -22.78 -16.26
C ALA A 869 16.74 -22.39 -15.46
N GLY A 870 16.55 -21.81 -14.27
CA GLY A 870 17.62 -21.21 -13.46
C GLY A 870 18.71 -22.17 -12.95
N SER A 871 19.60 -21.63 -12.11
CA SER A 871 20.87 -22.21 -11.69
C SER A 871 20.84 -23.71 -11.32
N GLU A 872 21.95 -24.41 -11.53
CA GLU A 872 22.06 -25.82 -11.13
C GLU A 872 21.91 -26.01 -9.61
N GLU A 873 22.34 -25.03 -8.80
CA GLU A 873 22.15 -25.06 -7.35
C GLU A 873 20.66 -24.97 -6.97
N ASP A 874 19.86 -24.13 -7.64
CA ASP A 874 18.41 -24.08 -7.42
C ASP A 874 17.71 -25.38 -7.85
N ARG A 875 18.14 -25.98 -8.97
CA ARG A 875 17.65 -27.30 -9.41
C ARG A 875 17.96 -28.38 -8.35
N LEU A 876 19.13 -28.35 -7.74
CA LEU A 876 19.52 -29.23 -6.62
C LEU A 876 18.70 -28.96 -5.36
N ARG A 877 18.57 -27.71 -4.92
CA ARG A 877 17.78 -27.30 -3.74
C ARG A 877 16.30 -27.68 -3.87
N ILE A 878 15.72 -27.61 -5.08
CA ILE A 878 14.35 -28.06 -5.34
C ILE A 878 14.23 -29.58 -5.33
N ARG A 879 15.20 -30.31 -5.92
CA ARG A 879 15.26 -31.79 -5.89
C ARG A 879 15.39 -32.35 -4.47
N GLN A 880 16.17 -31.70 -3.59
CA GLN A 880 16.27 -32.10 -2.18
C GLN A 880 14.98 -31.86 -1.37
N ARG A 881 14.08 -30.99 -1.85
CA ARG A 881 12.86 -30.59 -1.14
C ARG A 881 11.55 -31.15 -1.74
N THR A 882 11.60 -31.81 -2.90
CA THR A 882 10.41 -32.32 -3.62
C THR A 882 10.68 -33.67 -4.30
N ILE A 883 9.64 -34.47 -4.51
CA ILE A 883 9.74 -35.85 -5.07
C ILE A 883 9.62 -35.86 -6.62
N LEU A 884 9.96 -34.77 -7.30
CA LEU A 884 9.67 -34.55 -8.73
C LEU A 884 10.98 -34.36 -9.54
N PRO A 885 11.54 -35.41 -10.17
CA PRO A 885 12.90 -35.35 -10.72
C PRO A 885 13.05 -34.60 -12.06
N ARG A 886 11.94 -34.47 -12.82
CA ARG A 886 11.87 -33.94 -14.18
C ARG A 886 10.56 -33.18 -14.39
N VAL A 887 10.60 -31.84 -14.41
CA VAL A 887 9.48 -30.97 -14.84
C VAL A 887 10.08 -29.76 -15.57
N PRO A 888 9.65 -29.40 -16.80
CA PRO A 888 10.18 -28.24 -17.53
C PRO A 888 9.91 -26.86 -16.90
N MET A 889 9.09 -26.81 -15.84
CA MET A 889 8.59 -25.57 -15.21
C MET A 889 9.47 -25.05 -14.05
N LEU A 890 10.76 -25.39 -14.06
CA LEU A 890 11.73 -25.02 -13.01
C LEU A 890 12.33 -23.60 -13.19
N GLY A 891 11.86 -22.84 -14.18
CA GLY A 891 12.40 -21.53 -14.51
C GLY A 891 11.87 -20.36 -13.68
N TRP A 892 12.70 -19.32 -13.51
CA TRP A 892 12.30 -18.05 -12.91
C TRP A 892 11.66 -17.10 -13.94
N ASN A 893 12.20 -17.10 -15.16
CA ASN A 893 11.93 -16.08 -16.18
C ASN A 893 11.24 -16.66 -17.43
N LEU A 894 10.44 -15.82 -18.08
CA LEU A 894 10.13 -15.93 -19.51
C LEU A 894 11.01 -14.92 -20.24
N VAL A 895 11.68 -15.39 -21.30
CA VAL A 895 12.46 -14.57 -22.23
C VAL A 895 11.70 -14.57 -23.56
N VAL A 896 11.47 -13.38 -24.10
CA VAL A 896 10.66 -13.17 -25.31
C VAL A 896 11.49 -12.45 -26.36
N THR A 897 11.64 -13.07 -27.52
CA THR A 897 12.14 -12.46 -28.75
C THR A 897 10.95 -12.19 -29.68
N ALA A 898 11.01 -11.08 -30.42
CA ALA A 898 9.99 -10.69 -31.40
C ALA A 898 10.55 -9.67 -32.39
N ARG A 899 9.85 -9.47 -33.51
CA ARG A 899 10.23 -8.54 -34.57
C ARG A 899 9.05 -7.63 -34.93
N LYS A 900 9.34 -6.37 -35.28
CA LYS A 900 8.35 -5.45 -35.84
C LYS A 900 8.30 -5.68 -37.35
N PRO A 901 7.13 -5.92 -37.96
CA PRO A 901 7.00 -6.05 -39.41
C PRO A 901 7.68 -4.91 -40.18
N CYS A 902 8.12 -5.20 -41.40
CA CYS A 902 8.42 -4.16 -42.37
C CYS A 902 7.14 -3.35 -42.68
N ALA A 903 7.32 -2.13 -43.17
CA ALA A 903 6.25 -1.44 -43.88
C ALA A 903 6.33 -1.86 -45.36
N ASP A 904 5.16 -2.07 -45.97
CA ASP A 904 4.99 -2.17 -47.43
C ASP A 904 5.06 -0.75 -48.07
#